data_AF-A0AAU6E7M1-F1
#
_entry.id   AF-A0AAU6E7M1-F1
#
_cell.length_a   1.000
_cell.length_b   1.000
_cell.length_c   1.000
_cell.angle_alpha   90.00
_cell.angle_beta   90.00
_cell.angle_gamma   90.00
#
_symmetry.space_group_name_H-M   'P 1'
#
loop_
_entity.id
_entity.type
_entity.pdbx_description
1 polymer ?
#
loop_
_entity_poly.entity_id
_entity_poly.type
_entity_poly.pdbx_seq_one_letter_code
_entity_poly.pdbx_strand_id
1 'polypeptide(L)'
;MSPPTVQLEPLVSWPRTMTVGQEYLVTVDLRLARPGDEWPYREEEFAFSCMLDGGERIAVESVDDISVILHRFGGTYGPARFVVTARGEAGDDELRLSLSTQRGATVRIDILPVRVTTLALEEEDHHPDPRSVPGEPRQGRRPGEEGTWVAAIYLEDDPAPVGTGVLIDDGRVLTCVHVLLAGSPPTGRLWVTFPRANRYGASVAPRTEARLEISRGDLAILVLREPPPPEVAAAPVRLDEVDDLVGRRWSAAGLPDREGRSVVVKGVMDPAPAHGNVTLTTDPGHRLDPGLSGAAVWSPGYGAVIGMILWADGPGSGVAITMREVDALLPGRLRAGRERRPDVLDREDRPAPARATVPPDHDAGPPDGPLDDQAARDAVPRRERADVILAIEMSGRSEAVLRRRQLAAATIEQLAARYPGEVNVAIVGYTYHDFSRGGDGHRPVVTGSWLEPAENALASLANLKSTSERFPGAAPLEDALHYIDRRLPSGDPGHPVVLLVLARQPPHPARASRGTALPCPHRYDHQSLTRRLAERGVRLMTVIDDAPDRASPHLRRLGADHSVELQRADPASLVDAMAIQHVAPARRPATTRRITAEHGPAPEPGQRVRRIGLLGPVGSGKATFLAALNVAILRQDSGLSLLGANRAAADQLVALTGALVQERGFPPPGTVLDDTELTIWASRPSRGFLGLGRRETGVRLHLGVMDTSGGPHEDMTRWLAACDDLVYLFDPLREPEGDDTYGFFLSTLPQLGRDLDAAGRLPQRLAVCVTKFDDFRVLETARQLRLLSVDPEDPHGLPRVVGEDAKELFQQLCRISPGEDTDIVPNAVSRFFHEDRTRYFVTSSIGFYVNPESGLFDMEDYQNLIPARPAGGRSARSAQSGDEIRIRGEVRPINVLEPFLWLARS
;
A
#
# COMPACT_ATOMS: atom_id res chain seq x y z
N MET A 1 49.84 -34.35 25.25
CA MET A 1 48.47 -34.28 24.73
C MET A 1 48.27 -32.86 24.24
N SER A 2 47.99 -32.67 22.95
CA SER A 2 47.59 -31.35 22.46
C SER A 2 46.32 -30.91 23.20
N PRO A 3 46.18 -29.63 23.56
CA PRO A 3 44.91 -29.15 24.11
C PRO A 3 43.78 -29.52 23.14
N PRO A 4 42.59 -29.84 23.64
CA PRO A 4 41.47 -30.13 22.75
C PRO A 4 41.17 -28.89 21.90
N THR A 5 41.07 -29.10 20.58
CA THR A 5 40.92 -28.04 19.58
C THR A 5 39.65 -28.26 18.78
N VAL A 6 38.91 -27.17 18.56
CA VAL A 6 37.78 -27.12 17.63
C VAL A 6 38.27 -26.54 16.30
N GLN A 7 37.95 -27.20 15.19
CA GLN A 7 38.28 -26.73 13.85
C GLN A 7 37.11 -25.96 13.26
N LEU A 8 37.37 -24.73 12.81
CA LEU A 8 36.36 -23.83 12.24
C LEU A 8 36.59 -23.64 10.74
N GLU A 9 35.49 -23.57 10.01
CA GLU A 9 35.46 -23.27 8.60
C GLU A 9 34.60 -22.02 8.37
N PRO A 10 35.13 -20.97 7.70
CA PRO A 10 34.34 -19.84 7.29
C PRO A 10 33.41 -20.23 6.15
N LEU A 11 32.19 -19.75 6.22
CA LEU A 11 31.18 -19.85 5.17
C LEU A 11 30.98 -18.44 4.61
N VAL A 12 31.38 -18.23 3.35
CA VAL A 12 31.36 -16.89 2.75
C VAL A 12 30.59 -16.93 1.45
N SER A 13 29.59 -16.06 1.31
CA SER A 13 28.96 -15.74 0.03
C SER A 13 29.46 -14.39 -0.46
N TRP A 14 29.95 -14.30 -1.69
CA TRP A 14 30.44 -13.05 -2.28
C TRP A 14 30.27 -13.01 -3.81
N PRO A 15 30.16 -11.80 -4.41
CA PRO A 15 30.03 -11.67 -5.85
C PRO A 15 31.33 -12.08 -6.57
N ARG A 16 31.24 -12.93 -7.60
CA ARG A 16 32.39 -13.20 -8.48
C ARG A 16 32.68 -12.07 -9.45
N THR A 17 31.61 -11.40 -9.86
CA THR A 17 31.64 -10.26 -10.79
C THR A 17 30.87 -9.10 -10.17
N MET A 18 31.48 -7.91 -10.18
CA MET A 18 30.90 -6.67 -9.68
C MET A 18 30.85 -5.61 -10.77
N THR A 19 29.72 -4.95 -10.91
CA THR A 19 29.60 -3.78 -11.79
C THR A 19 29.95 -2.51 -11.03
N VAL A 20 30.76 -1.63 -11.62
CA VAL A 20 31.15 -0.35 -11.02
C VAL A 20 29.91 0.45 -10.61
N GLY A 21 29.90 0.91 -9.35
CA GLY A 21 28.79 1.67 -8.78
C GLY A 21 27.56 0.86 -8.38
N GLN A 22 27.52 -0.46 -8.64
CA GLN A 22 26.49 -1.35 -8.12
C GLN A 22 26.91 -1.93 -6.77
N GLU A 23 25.92 -2.19 -5.92
CA GLU A 23 26.09 -2.72 -4.57
C GLU A 23 25.80 -4.22 -4.54
N TYR A 24 26.59 -4.96 -3.78
CA TYR A 24 26.45 -6.40 -3.62
C TYR A 24 26.53 -6.77 -2.13
N LEU A 25 25.82 -7.83 -1.75
CA LEU A 25 25.86 -8.36 -0.40
C LEU A 25 26.95 -9.43 -0.29
N VAL A 26 27.79 -9.32 0.75
CA VAL A 26 28.72 -10.36 1.20
C VAL A 26 28.26 -10.83 2.57
N THR A 27 28.11 -12.14 2.73
CA THR A 27 27.76 -12.76 4.02
C THR A 27 28.92 -13.61 4.51
N VAL A 28 29.22 -13.53 5.81
CA VAL A 28 30.29 -14.29 6.47
C VAL A 28 29.71 -14.96 7.69
N ASP A 29 29.82 -16.29 7.75
CA ASP A 29 29.43 -17.10 8.90
C ASP A 29 30.51 -18.12 9.25
N LEU A 30 30.32 -18.84 10.34
CA LEU A 30 31.24 -19.87 10.82
C LEU A 30 30.51 -21.19 11.04
N ARG A 31 31.21 -22.29 10.79
CA ARG A 31 30.76 -23.62 11.21
C ARG A 31 31.89 -24.45 11.79
N LEU A 32 31.51 -25.51 12.49
CA LEU A 32 32.44 -26.59 12.83
C LEU A 32 32.81 -27.37 11.57
N ALA A 33 34.11 -27.55 11.32
CA ALA A 33 34.59 -28.39 10.22
C ALA A 33 34.23 -29.88 10.42
N ARG A 34 33.97 -30.28 11.66
CA ARG A 34 33.54 -31.63 12.06
C ARG A 34 32.33 -31.54 13.00
N PRO A 35 31.11 -31.70 12.47
CA PRO A 35 29.90 -31.73 13.30
C PRO A 35 29.95 -32.91 14.29
N GLY A 36 29.63 -32.66 15.56
CA GLY A 36 29.55 -33.71 16.60
C GLY A 36 30.82 -33.97 17.41
N ASP A 37 31.90 -33.22 17.19
CA ASP A 37 33.04 -33.23 18.11
C ASP A 37 32.59 -32.71 19.50
N GLU A 38 33.04 -33.38 20.57
CA GLU A 38 32.68 -33.02 21.95
C GLU A 38 33.21 -31.62 22.27
N TRP A 39 32.31 -30.69 22.61
CA TRP A 39 32.66 -29.29 22.88
C TRP A 39 33.62 -29.21 24.07
N PRO A 40 34.90 -28.85 23.85
CA PRO A 40 35.93 -29.06 24.86
C PRO A 40 36.11 -27.88 25.82
N TYR A 41 35.31 -26.83 25.63
CA TYR A 41 35.40 -25.57 26.36
C TYR A 41 34.27 -25.44 27.38
N ARG A 42 34.49 -24.64 28.43
CA ARG A 42 33.46 -24.39 29.46
C ARG A 42 32.44 -23.37 29.00
N GLU A 43 32.90 -22.39 28.25
CA GLU A 43 32.10 -21.35 27.62
C GLU A 43 31.22 -21.99 26.55
N GLU A 44 29.92 -21.72 26.58
CA GLU A 44 28.97 -22.26 25.61
C GLU A 44 29.02 -21.50 24.27
N GLU A 45 29.63 -20.31 24.28
CA GLU A 45 29.63 -19.37 23.16
C GLU A 45 30.99 -18.71 22.98
N PHE A 46 31.41 -18.57 21.72
CA PHE A 46 32.58 -17.78 21.33
C PHE A 46 32.21 -16.80 20.23
N ALA A 47 32.45 -15.51 20.46
CA ALA A 47 32.30 -14.52 19.39
C ALA A 47 33.58 -14.37 18.57
N PHE A 48 33.41 -14.25 17.26
CA PHE A 48 34.46 -13.94 16.30
C PHE A 48 34.09 -12.64 15.60
N SER A 49 35.03 -11.71 15.51
CA SER A 49 34.87 -10.49 14.69
C SER A 49 35.34 -10.78 13.28
N CYS A 50 34.47 -10.49 12.31
CA CYS A 50 34.74 -10.57 10.88
C CYS A 50 35.10 -9.19 10.36
N MET A 51 36.24 -9.04 9.68
CA MET A 51 36.63 -7.80 9.02
C MET A 51 36.80 -8.07 7.54
N LEU A 52 36.13 -7.28 6.70
CA LEU A 52 36.23 -7.37 5.25
C LEU A 52 36.85 -6.08 4.70
N ASP A 53 37.93 -6.24 3.93
CA ASP A 53 38.70 -5.13 3.35
C ASP A 53 38.71 -5.27 1.82
N GLY A 54 38.37 -4.19 1.12
CA GLY A 54 38.36 -4.12 -0.35
C GLY A 54 39.46 -3.22 -0.94
N GLY A 55 40.44 -2.82 -0.13
CA GLY A 55 41.50 -1.91 -0.54
C GLY A 55 40.97 -0.54 -0.96
N GLU A 56 41.62 0.08 -1.96
CA GLU A 56 41.22 1.40 -2.48
C GLU A 56 40.08 1.32 -3.52
N ARG A 57 39.91 0.15 -4.15
CA ARG A 57 39.01 -0.04 -5.31
C ARG A 57 37.65 -0.60 -4.96
N ILE A 58 37.50 -1.27 -3.81
CA ILE A 58 36.21 -1.79 -3.37
C ILE A 58 35.87 -1.19 -2.00
N ALA A 59 34.77 -0.42 -1.95
CA ALA A 59 34.23 0.07 -0.70
C ALA A 59 33.47 -1.03 0.02
N VAL A 60 33.64 -1.12 1.33
CA VAL A 60 33.00 -2.10 2.19
C VAL A 60 32.28 -1.38 3.33
N GLU A 61 30.99 -1.65 3.51
CA GLU A 61 30.15 -1.12 4.59
C GLU A 61 29.50 -2.29 5.35
N SER A 62 29.60 -2.34 6.68
CA SER A 62 28.91 -3.37 7.48
C SER A 62 27.42 -3.04 7.61
N VAL A 63 26.55 -4.03 7.40
CA VAL A 63 25.10 -3.88 7.55
C VAL A 63 24.70 -3.94 9.03
N ASP A 64 25.24 -4.92 9.76
CA ASP A 64 24.94 -5.14 11.18
C ASP A 64 26.24 -5.26 12.00
N ASP A 65 26.13 -5.85 13.20
CA ASP A 65 27.30 -6.29 13.96
C ASP A 65 28.16 -7.22 13.09
N ILE A 66 29.46 -6.95 13.12
CA ILE A 66 30.47 -7.74 12.42
C ILE A 66 30.88 -8.99 13.23
N SER A 67 30.22 -9.22 14.37
CA SER A 67 30.46 -10.38 15.22
C SER A 67 29.58 -11.58 14.83
N VAL A 68 30.22 -12.74 14.73
CA VAL A 68 29.56 -14.04 14.56
C VAL A 68 29.74 -14.81 15.86
N ILE A 69 28.63 -15.16 16.50
CA ILE A 69 28.64 -15.89 17.77
C ILE A 69 28.45 -17.38 17.48
N LEU A 70 29.51 -18.16 17.68
CA LEU A 70 29.51 -19.62 17.58
C LEU A 70 29.03 -20.24 18.88
N HIS A 71 28.01 -21.09 18.80
CA HIS A 71 27.44 -21.80 19.93
C HIS A 71 27.98 -23.24 20.02
N ARG A 72 28.00 -23.82 21.23
CA ARG A 72 28.53 -25.17 21.51
C ARG A 72 27.90 -26.32 20.71
N PHE A 73 26.70 -26.09 20.18
CA PHE A 73 25.97 -27.07 19.36
C PHE A 73 26.39 -27.01 17.88
N GLY A 74 27.34 -26.15 17.53
CA GLY A 74 27.98 -26.10 16.22
C GLY A 74 27.36 -25.16 15.20
N GLY A 75 26.29 -24.45 15.58
CA GLY A 75 25.68 -23.36 14.79
C GLY A 75 26.08 -21.98 15.30
N THR A 76 25.68 -20.95 14.56
CA THR A 76 25.88 -19.54 14.92
C THR A 76 24.54 -18.83 15.06
N TYR A 77 24.53 -17.70 15.76
CA TYR A 77 23.32 -16.87 15.91
C TYR A 77 22.98 -16.04 14.65
N GLY A 78 23.85 -16.07 13.64
CA GLY A 78 23.64 -15.40 12.36
C GLY A 78 24.96 -14.98 11.69
N PRO A 79 24.92 -14.74 10.38
CA PRO A 79 26.09 -14.28 9.63
C PRO A 79 26.33 -12.78 9.85
N ALA A 80 27.60 -12.37 9.78
CA ALA A 80 27.98 -10.98 9.55
C ALA A 80 27.72 -10.60 8.09
N ARG A 81 27.18 -9.39 7.86
CA ARG A 81 26.77 -8.92 6.53
C ARG A 81 27.49 -7.64 6.15
N PHE A 82 27.97 -7.57 4.91
CA PHE A 82 28.67 -6.43 4.34
C PHE A 82 28.10 -6.05 2.98
N VAL A 83 27.97 -4.76 2.71
CA VAL A 83 27.71 -4.21 1.38
C VAL A 83 29.05 -3.86 0.75
N VAL A 84 29.29 -4.36 -0.46
CA VAL A 84 30.48 -4.05 -1.25
C VAL A 84 30.13 -3.30 -2.52
N THR A 85 30.90 -2.26 -2.85
CA THR A 85 30.70 -1.42 -4.03
C THR A 85 32.03 -1.19 -4.75
N ALA A 86 32.13 -1.63 -5.99
CA ALA A 86 33.32 -1.40 -6.81
C ALA A 86 33.40 0.07 -7.24
N ARG A 87 34.58 0.67 -7.07
CA ARG A 87 34.93 2.05 -7.43
C ARG A 87 36.11 2.01 -8.41
N GLY A 88 35.98 2.70 -9.54
CA GLY A 88 37.09 2.85 -10.50
C GLY A 88 36.92 2.02 -11.77
N GLU A 89 38.05 1.57 -12.34
CA GLU A 89 38.12 0.92 -13.66
C GLU A 89 37.86 -0.59 -13.60
N ALA A 90 37.44 -1.16 -14.73
CA ALA A 90 37.24 -2.61 -14.87
C ALA A 90 38.57 -3.39 -14.76
N GLY A 91 38.54 -4.56 -14.13
CA GLY A 91 39.71 -5.40 -13.92
C GLY A 91 39.52 -6.47 -12.85
N ASP A 92 40.54 -7.28 -12.62
CA ASP A 92 40.55 -8.25 -11.50
C ASP A 92 40.96 -7.55 -10.20
N ASP A 93 40.24 -7.87 -9.11
CA ASP A 93 40.34 -7.31 -7.77
C ASP A 93 40.16 -8.41 -6.70
N GLU A 94 40.38 -8.06 -5.42
CA GLU A 94 40.20 -9.00 -4.30
C GLU A 94 39.61 -8.32 -3.06
N LEU A 95 38.78 -9.06 -2.32
CA LEU A 95 38.40 -8.73 -0.94
C LEU A 95 39.23 -9.59 0.01
N ARG A 96 39.69 -9.01 1.12
CA ARG A 96 40.40 -9.72 2.18
C ARG A 96 39.49 -9.86 3.40
N LEU A 97 39.11 -11.10 3.72
CA LEU A 97 38.38 -11.44 4.93
C LEU A 97 39.37 -11.80 6.05
N SER A 98 39.21 -11.19 7.22
CA SER A 98 39.98 -11.52 8.43
C SER A 98 39.03 -11.91 9.57
N LEU A 99 39.31 -13.05 10.20
CA LEU A 99 38.59 -13.52 11.39
C LEU A 99 39.45 -13.35 12.63
N SER A 100 38.91 -12.71 13.65
CA SER A 100 39.61 -12.45 14.91
C SER A 100 38.77 -12.89 16.11
N THR A 101 39.42 -13.40 17.14
CA THR A 101 38.76 -13.70 18.43
C THR A 101 38.29 -12.42 19.13
N GLN A 102 37.43 -12.53 20.16
CA GLN A 102 37.05 -11.39 21.03
C GLN A 102 38.24 -10.61 21.60
N ARG A 103 39.41 -11.24 21.74
CA ARG A 103 40.64 -10.60 22.24
C ARG A 103 41.48 -9.93 21.15
N GLY A 104 40.96 -9.85 19.91
CA GLY A 104 41.61 -9.21 18.78
C GLY A 104 42.71 -10.03 18.09
N ALA A 105 42.95 -11.28 18.52
CA ALA A 105 43.91 -12.16 17.84
C ALA A 105 43.29 -12.67 16.53
N THR A 106 43.91 -12.34 15.39
CA THR A 106 43.52 -12.85 14.08
C THR A 106 43.86 -14.33 13.96
N VAL A 107 42.85 -15.14 13.67
CA VAL A 107 42.96 -16.59 13.56
C VAL A 107 42.99 -17.07 12.11
N ARG A 108 42.46 -16.27 11.17
CA ARG A 108 42.39 -16.64 9.76
C ARG A 108 42.29 -15.40 8.87
N ILE A 109 42.89 -15.49 7.69
CA ILE A 109 42.75 -14.52 6.61
C ILE A 109 42.47 -15.30 5.32
N ASP A 110 41.39 -14.95 4.61
CA ASP A 110 41.03 -15.51 3.30
C ASP A 110 41.00 -14.40 2.25
N ILE A 111 41.40 -14.73 1.02
CA ILE A 111 41.37 -13.82 -0.14
C ILE A 111 40.23 -14.26 -1.06
N LEU A 112 39.34 -13.32 -1.36
CA LEU A 112 38.12 -13.54 -2.13
C LEU A 112 38.26 -12.79 -3.46
N PRO A 113 38.59 -13.48 -4.56
CA PRO A 113 38.77 -12.84 -5.86
C PRO A 113 37.44 -12.32 -6.42
N VAL A 114 37.51 -11.17 -7.11
CA VAL A 114 36.38 -10.47 -7.74
C VAL A 114 36.81 -9.91 -9.10
N ARG A 115 35.95 -9.97 -10.11
CA ARG A 115 36.12 -9.25 -11.37
C ARG A 115 35.22 -8.02 -11.44
N VAL A 116 35.79 -6.85 -11.68
CA VAL A 116 35.05 -5.59 -11.83
C VAL A 116 34.78 -5.27 -13.30
N THR A 117 33.53 -4.93 -13.64
CA THR A 117 33.06 -4.60 -14.99
C THR A 117 32.37 -3.23 -15.03
N THR A 118 32.33 -2.55 -16.17
CA THR A 118 31.61 -1.27 -16.37
C THR A 118 30.29 -1.48 -17.14
N LEU A 119 29.30 -0.62 -16.90
CA LEU A 119 28.06 -0.60 -17.68
C LEU A 119 28.36 -0.03 -19.09
N ALA A 120 28.03 -0.78 -20.13
CA ALA A 120 27.97 -0.24 -21.49
C ALA A 120 26.75 0.69 -21.56
N LEU A 121 26.98 2.01 -21.63
CA LEU A 121 25.93 2.98 -21.87
C LEU A 121 25.58 2.97 -23.36
N GLU A 122 24.32 2.65 -23.70
CA GLU A 122 23.77 2.97 -25.02
C GLU A 122 23.49 4.48 -25.06
N GLU A 123 24.16 5.20 -25.96
CA GLU A 123 24.13 6.66 -26.11
C GLU A 123 22.84 7.13 -26.79
N GLU A 124 22.12 8.10 -26.19
CA GLU A 124 21.18 8.98 -26.91
C GLU A 124 21.64 10.45 -26.79
N ASP A 125 21.96 11.04 -27.95
CA ASP A 125 22.46 12.40 -28.18
C ASP A 125 21.47 13.52 -27.79
N HIS A 126 21.92 14.52 -27.02
CA HIS A 126 21.36 15.88 -27.12
C HIS A 126 22.39 16.99 -26.87
N HIS A 127 22.50 17.89 -27.85
CA HIS A 127 23.51 18.94 -27.99
C HIS A 127 23.09 20.26 -27.29
N PRO A 128 24.00 21.07 -26.72
CA PRO A 128 23.67 22.32 -26.01
C PRO A 128 23.95 23.60 -26.85
N ASP A 129 23.35 24.75 -26.50
CA ASP A 129 23.75 26.08 -27.03
C ASP A 129 23.72 27.18 -25.92
N PRO A 130 24.67 28.16 -25.89
CA PRO A 130 24.96 29.05 -24.75
C PRO A 130 24.77 30.58 -25.01
N ARG A 131 25.09 31.39 -23.96
CA ARG A 131 25.40 32.87 -23.89
C ARG A 131 24.22 33.78 -23.45
N SER A 132 24.33 34.85 -22.63
CA SER A 132 25.44 35.68 -22.11
C SER A 132 25.00 36.66 -20.97
N VAL A 133 26.00 37.34 -20.36
CA VAL A 133 26.18 38.01 -19.02
C VAL A 133 25.85 39.57 -18.99
N PRO A 134 26.32 40.44 -18.03
CA PRO A 134 25.74 41.05 -16.79
C PRO A 134 25.51 42.61 -16.76
N GLY A 135 25.05 43.18 -15.61
CA GLY A 135 25.22 44.61 -15.24
C GLY A 135 24.81 44.97 -13.78
N GLU A 136 25.63 45.77 -13.08
CA GLU A 136 25.66 46.04 -11.61
C GLU A 136 25.35 47.55 -11.26
N PRO A 137 25.46 48.09 -10.00
CA PRO A 137 24.35 48.43 -9.08
C PRO A 137 24.27 49.92 -8.62
N ARG A 138 23.16 50.35 -7.97
CA ARG A 138 23.14 51.54 -7.07
C ARG A 138 22.17 51.42 -5.88
N GLN A 139 22.63 51.98 -4.75
CA GLN A 139 22.25 51.79 -3.34
C GLN A 139 21.02 52.58 -2.82
N GLY A 140 20.43 52.09 -1.72
CA GLY A 140 19.65 52.87 -0.76
C GLY A 140 19.11 52.03 0.41
N ARG A 141 19.78 52.05 1.57
CA ARG A 141 19.40 51.30 2.79
C ARG A 141 18.11 51.86 3.41
N ARG A 142 17.05 51.04 3.52
CA ARG A 142 15.80 51.32 4.27
C ARG A 142 15.65 50.41 5.51
N PRO A 143 14.87 50.82 6.53
CA PRO A 143 14.64 50.08 7.77
C PRO A 143 13.87 48.79 7.50
N GLY A 144 14.33 47.67 8.07
CA GLY A 144 13.64 46.36 8.10
C GLY A 144 12.88 45.99 6.82
N GLU A 145 13.58 45.50 5.80
CA GLU A 145 12.91 45.07 4.57
C GLU A 145 11.92 43.93 4.87
N GLU A 146 10.65 44.16 4.51
CA GLU A 146 9.58 43.18 4.65
C GLU A 146 9.98 41.83 4.04
N GLY A 147 9.91 40.78 4.86
CA GLY A 147 10.18 39.41 4.44
C GLY A 147 11.63 38.96 4.50
N THR A 148 12.53 39.65 5.23
CA THR A 148 13.89 39.13 5.49
C THR A 148 13.89 37.78 6.23
N TRP A 149 12.86 37.47 7.01
CA TRP A 149 12.66 36.20 7.73
C TRP A 149 12.29 34.99 6.85
N VAL A 150 12.09 35.19 5.54
CA VAL A 150 11.76 34.10 4.61
C VAL A 150 13.00 33.23 4.43
N ALA A 151 12.90 31.98 4.86
CA ALA A 151 13.94 30.98 4.75
C ALA A 151 13.72 30.10 3.51
N ALA A 152 14.77 29.87 2.72
CA ALA A 152 14.81 28.78 1.75
C ALA A 152 15.49 27.58 2.40
N ILE A 153 14.87 26.41 2.29
CA ILE A 153 15.36 25.17 2.89
C ILE A 153 15.94 24.30 1.79
N TYR A 154 17.13 23.77 2.02
CA TYR A 154 17.84 22.86 1.12
C TYR A 154 18.13 21.55 1.84
N LEU A 155 18.00 20.44 1.11
CA LEU A 155 18.44 19.13 1.55
C LEU A 155 19.85 18.89 1.02
N GLU A 156 20.80 18.60 1.92
CA GLU A 156 22.20 18.35 1.59
C GLU A 156 22.85 19.45 0.73
N ASP A 157 23.63 19.06 -0.28
CA ASP A 157 24.30 19.96 -1.20
C ASP A 157 23.42 20.28 -2.44
N ASP A 158 22.12 19.96 -2.40
CA ASP A 158 21.21 20.26 -3.52
C ASP A 158 21.28 21.76 -3.85
N PRO A 159 21.59 22.15 -5.10
CA PRO A 159 21.59 23.55 -5.49
C PRO A 159 20.19 24.19 -5.42
N ALA A 160 19.12 23.40 -5.48
CA ALA A 160 17.73 23.85 -5.47
C ALA A 160 17.09 23.81 -4.08
N PRO A 161 16.29 24.83 -3.69
CA PRO A 161 15.52 24.77 -2.46
C PRO A 161 14.37 23.76 -2.60
N VAL A 162 14.13 23.00 -1.54
CA VAL A 162 13.05 22.00 -1.46
C VAL A 162 11.75 22.59 -0.93
N GLY A 163 11.81 23.77 -0.29
CA GLY A 163 10.64 24.55 0.09
C GLY A 163 10.99 25.75 0.96
N THR A 164 9.96 26.32 1.58
CA THR A 164 10.04 27.60 2.29
C THR A 164 9.86 27.41 3.81
N GLY A 165 10.50 28.28 4.60
CA GLY A 165 10.28 28.38 6.05
C GLY A 165 10.26 29.82 6.54
N VAL A 166 10.01 29.99 7.84
CA VAL A 166 9.85 31.29 8.50
C VAL A 166 10.73 31.37 9.73
N LEU A 167 11.66 32.32 9.81
CA LEU A 167 12.41 32.59 11.03
C LEU A 167 11.48 33.17 12.11
N ILE A 168 11.31 32.47 13.23
CA ILE A 168 10.37 32.82 14.30
C ILE A 168 11.04 33.39 15.56
N ASP A 169 12.35 33.19 15.73
CA ASP A 169 13.18 33.79 16.78
C ASP A 169 14.66 33.88 16.34
N ASP A 170 15.57 34.13 17.29
CA ASP A 170 17.00 34.37 17.03
C ASP A 170 17.77 33.14 16.47
N GLY A 171 17.11 31.98 16.34
CA GLY A 171 17.75 30.78 15.79
C GLY A 171 16.80 29.67 15.31
N ARG A 172 15.49 29.90 15.26
CA ARG A 172 14.51 28.88 14.88
C ARG A 172 13.72 29.23 13.63
N VAL A 173 13.54 28.25 12.74
CA VAL A 173 12.76 28.34 11.50
C VAL A 173 11.58 27.36 11.56
N LEU A 174 10.37 27.85 11.35
CA LEU A 174 9.14 27.06 11.23
C LEU A 174 8.89 26.70 9.75
N THR A 175 8.51 25.45 9.47
CA THR A 175 8.18 24.95 8.11
C THR A 175 7.23 23.75 8.17
N CYS A 176 6.89 23.15 7.02
CA CYS A 176 6.09 21.93 6.94
C CYS A 176 6.94 20.66 6.96
N VAL A 177 6.42 19.56 7.51
CA VAL A 177 7.12 18.27 7.53
C VAL A 177 7.25 17.73 6.11
N HIS A 178 6.21 17.82 5.28
CA HIS A 178 6.28 17.36 3.89
C HIS A 178 7.31 18.12 3.03
N VAL A 179 7.67 19.36 3.39
CA VAL A 179 8.76 20.13 2.75
C VAL A 179 10.11 19.47 3.04
N LEU A 180 10.26 18.88 4.22
CA LEU A 180 11.44 18.09 4.58
C LEU A 180 11.40 16.67 3.98
N LEU A 181 10.21 16.17 3.62
CA LEU A 181 9.97 14.82 3.08
C LEU A 181 9.80 14.78 1.56
N ALA A 182 10.21 15.81 0.82
CA ALA A 182 10.00 15.93 -0.63
C ALA A 182 10.67 14.79 -1.44
N GLY A 183 10.07 13.60 -1.41
CA GLY A 183 10.45 12.38 -2.12
C GLY A 183 11.08 11.24 -1.28
N SER A 184 11.49 11.45 -0.02
CA SER A 184 12.11 10.46 0.89
C SER A 184 12.23 11.02 2.33
N PRO A 185 12.41 10.21 3.40
CA PRO A 185 12.61 10.72 4.77
C PRO A 185 13.90 11.55 4.89
N PRO A 186 13.96 12.61 5.72
CA PRO A 186 15.07 13.54 5.74
C PRO A 186 16.17 12.96 6.62
N THR A 187 17.12 12.24 6.03
CA THR A 187 18.35 11.76 6.69
C THR A 187 19.56 12.67 6.43
N GLY A 188 19.37 13.73 5.63
CA GLY A 188 20.43 14.67 5.20
C GLY A 188 20.62 15.90 6.08
N ARG A 189 21.76 16.59 5.91
CA ARG A 189 22.01 17.91 6.53
C ARG A 189 21.05 18.92 5.93
N LEU A 190 20.31 19.63 6.78
CA LEU A 190 19.45 20.72 6.34
C LEU A 190 20.26 21.99 6.26
N TRP A 191 20.07 22.75 5.20
CA TRP A 191 20.65 24.08 5.07
C TRP A 191 19.56 25.11 4.88
N VAL A 192 19.74 26.26 5.52
CA VAL A 192 18.84 27.39 5.42
C VAL A 192 19.60 28.59 4.86
N THR A 193 18.99 29.30 3.92
CA THR A 193 19.44 30.64 3.55
C THR A 193 18.30 31.64 3.59
N PHE A 194 18.64 32.92 3.63
CA PHE A 194 17.69 34.04 3.69
C PHE A 194 17.78 34.86 2.39
N PRO A 195 17.14 34.42 1.30
CA PRO A 195 17.33 35.00 -0.03
C PRO A 195 16.93 36.48 -0.10
N ARG A 196 16.01 36.93 0.75
CA ARG A 196 15.54 38.32 0.79
C ARG A 196 16.42 39.26 1.63
N ALA A 197 17.42 38.73 2.35
CA ALA A 197 18.39 39.52 3.10
C ALA A 197 19.72 39.72 2.34
N ASN A 198 19.94 38.98 1.24
CA ASN A 198 21.15 39.10 0.42
C ASN A 198 21.12 40.36 -0.48
N ARG A 199 21.50 41.51 0.10
CA ARG A 199 21.46 42.82 -0.58
C ARG A 199 22.64 43.11 -1.53
N TYR A 200 23.61 42.21 -1.67
CA TYR A 200 24.92 42.54 -2.28
C TYR A 200 25.35 41.66 -3.46
N GLY A 201 24.42 41.09 -4.24
CA GLY A 201 24.77 40.50 -5.53
C GLY A 201 25.73 39.30 -5.47
N ALA A 202 26.00 38.75 -4.28
CA ALA A 202 26.69 37.48 -4.15
C ALA A 202 25.84 36.43 -4.87
N SER A 203 26.42 35.78 -5.89
CA SER A 203 25.71 34.78 -6.71
C SER A 203 25.18 33.60 -5.90
N VAL A 204 25.59 33.47 -4.63
CA VAL A 204 25.10 32.46 -3.68
C VAL A 204 24.94 33.11 -2.31
N ALA A 205 23.73 33.09 -1.74
CA ALA A 205 23.50 33.51 -0.36
C ALA A 205 24.11 32.48 0.61
N PRO A 206 24.78 32.89 1.71
CA PRO A 206 25.41 31.95 2.63
C PRO A 206 24.36 31.00 3.23
N ARG A 207 24.70 29.71 3.27
CA ARG A 207 23.87 28.64 3.83
C ARG A 207 24.32 28.37 5.28
N THR A 208 23.36 28.34 6.19
CA THR A 208 23.56 27.94 7.59
C THR A 208 22.98 26.55 7.78
N GLU A 209 23.75 25.64 8.38
CA GLU A 209 23.26 24.31 8.72
C GLU A 209 22.15 24.43 9.76
N ALA A 210 21.09 23.64 9.59
CA ALA A 210 19.96 23.56 10.48
C ALA A 210 19.72 22.09 10.87
N ARG A 211 19.07 21.88 12.02
CA ARG A 211 18.64 20.56 12.48
C ARG A 211 17.18 20.58 12.89
N LEU A 212 16.46 19.50 12.66
CA LEU A 212 15.10 19.35 13.18
C LEU A 212 15.13 19.32 14.72
N GLU A 213 14.43 20.26 15.37
CA GLU A 213 14.24 20.26 16.83
C GLU A 213 13.02 19.42 17.20
N ILE A 214 11.89 19.62 16.49
CA ILE A 214 10.63 18.93 16.75
C ILE A 214 9.75 18.93 15.50
N SER A 215 8.95 17.88 15.34
CA SER A 215 7.82 17.83 14.41
C SER A 215 6.55 17.36 15.12
N ARG A 216 5.40 17.89 14.70
CA ARG A 216 4.08 17.45 15.16
C ARG A 216 3.05 17.66 14.05
N GLY A 217 2.38 16.60 13.63
CA GLY A 217 1.56 16.65 12.42
C GLY A 217 2.42 17.02 11.22
N ASP A 218 1.98 18.00 10.43
CA ASP A 218 2.75 18.54 9.30
C ASP A 218 3.56 19.81 9.66
N LEU A 219 3.81 20.08 10.95
CA LEU A 219 4.64 21.21 11.40
C LEU A 219 6.03 20.75 11.81
N ALA A 220 7.07 21.51 11.45
CA ALA A 220 8.45 21.27 11.83
C ALA A 220 9.16 22.56 12.28
N ILE A 221 9.94 22.49 13.35
CA ILE A 221 10.86 23.56 13.79
C ILE A 221 12.29 23.12 13.56
N LEU A 222 13.06 23.94 12.84
CA LEU A 222 14.49 23.78 12.62
C LEU A 222 15.27 24.74 13.52
N VAL A 223 16.37 24.28 14.10
CA VAL A 223 17.34 25.12 14.84
C VAL A 223 18.55 25.36 13.96
N LEU A 224 18.87 26.62 13.72
CA LEU A 224 20.07 27.05 13.02
C LEU A 224 21.30 26.80 13.91
N ARG A 225 22.35 26.25 13.31
CA ARG A 225 23.62 26.02 13.99
C ARG A 225 24.37 27.32 14.29
N GLU A 226 24.22 28.32 13.43
CA GLU A 226 24.77 29.66 13.56
C GLU A 226 23.62 30.67 13.58
N PRO A 227 23.76 31.81 14.28
CA PRO A 227 22.73 32.84 14.27
C PRO A 227 22.52 33.36 12.83
N PRO A 228 21.29 33.77 12.47
CA PRO A 228 21.03 34.32 11.15
C PRO A 228 21.84 35.61 10.92
N PRO A 229 22.12 35.99 9.67
CA PRO A 229 22.85 37.22 9.36
C PRO A 229 22.24 38.44 10.07
N PRO A 230 23.03 39.44 10.49
CA PRO A 230 22.53 40.60 11.26
C PRO A 230 21.45 41.41 10.53
N GLU A 231 21.33 41.28 9.22
CA GLU A 231 20.29 41.91 8.40
C GLU A 231 18.93 41.17 8.45
N VAL A 232 18.89 39.94 8.95
CA VAL A 232 17.69 39.11 9.06
C VAL A 232 17.06 39.30 10.45
N ALA A 233 15.83 39.81 10.48
CA ALA A 233 15.04 39.89 11.71
C ALA A 233 13.98 38.79 11.74
N ALA A 234 13.72 38.21 12.92
CA ALA A 234 12.63 37.25 13.11
C ALA A 234 11.26 37.86 12.76
N ALA A 235 10.38 37.02 12.22
CA ALA A 235 9.04 37.44 11.83
C ALA A 235 8.23 37.90 13.05
N PRO A 236 7.59 39.09 13.02
CA PRO A 236 6.66 39.46 14.08
C PRO A 236 5.40 38.58 13.96
N VAL A 237 5.07 37.82 15.01
CA VAL A 237 3.96 36.84 15.02
C VAL A 237 2.77 37.36 15.82
N ARG A 238 1.55 37.07 15.33
CA ARG A 238 0.29 37.38 16.03
C ARG A 238 -0.63 36.15 16.08
N LEU A 239 -1.26 35.91 17.23
CA LEU A 239 -2.05 34.71 17.55
C LEU A 239 -3.56 35.03 17.55
N ASP A 240 -4.13 35.30 16.38
CA ASP A 240 -5.56 35.63 16.22
C ASP A 240 -6.44 34.38 16.10
N GLU A 241 -7.73 34.53 16.42
CA GLU A 241 -8.77 33.54 16.14
C GLU A 241 -9.07 33.50 14.63
N VAL A 242 -9.53 32.34 14.12
CA VAL A 242 -9.91 32.19 12.70
C VAL A 242 -10.94 33.24 12.29
N ASP A 243 -11.95 33.50 13.14
CA ASP A 243 -13.01 34.47 12.88
C ASP A 243 -12.49 35.92 12.74
N ASP A 244 -11.37 36.25 13.40
CA ASP A 244 -10.75 37.57 13.30
C ASP A 244 -9.93 37.75 12.01
N LEU A 245 -9.59 36.64 11.33
CA LEU A 245 -8.74 36.60 10.14
C LEU A 245 -9.54 36.56 8.83
N VAL A 246 -10.75 35.97 8.85
CA VAL A 246 -11.62 35.87 7.67
C VAL A 246 -11.93 37.26 7.10
N GLY A 247 -11.82 37.38 5.77
CA GLY A 247 -12.01 38.62 5.01
C GLY A 247 -10.80 39.55 4.95
N ARG A 248 -9.70 39.25 5.66
CA ARG A 248 -8.49 40.10 5.66
C ARG A 248 -7.57 39.81 4.48
N ARG A 249 -6.81 40.83 4.09
CA ARG A 249 -5.75 40.74 3.07
C ARG A 249 -4.52 40.03 3.62
N TRP A 250 -3.93 39.17 2.81
CA TRP A 250 -2.68 38.49 3.13
C TRP A 250 -1.70 38.52 1.97
N SER A 251 -0.43 38.28 2.28
CA SER A 251 0.61 37.99 1.30
C SER A 251 1.55 36.93 1.82
N ALA A 252 2.08 36.07 0.96
CA ALA A 252 3.12 35.11 1.30
C ALA A 252 4.28 35.24 0.31
N ALA A 253 5.50 35.12 0.82
CA ALA A 253 6.70 35.08 0.02
C ALA A 253 7.31 33.68 0.13
N GLY A 254 7.41 32.98 -0.99
CA GLY A 254 7.93 31.61 -1.08
C GLY A 254 8.78 31.42 -2.32
N LEU A 255 9.27 30.20 -2.53
CA LEU A 255 10.19 29.86 -3.63
C LEU A 255 9.55 28.76 -4.50
N PRO A 256 8.65 29.12 -5.43
CA PRO A 256 7.92 28.15 -6.24
C PRO A 256 8.81 27.45 -7.28
N ASP A 257 9.88 28.11 -7.73
CA ASP A 257 10.77 27.60 -8.76
C ASP A 257 12.09 27.14 -8.12
N ARG A 258 12.59 25.97 -8.53
CA ARG A 258 13.85 25.36 -8.05
C ARG A 258 15.10 26.23 -8.29
N GLU A 259 14.95 27.39 -8.93
CA GLU A 259 15.98 28.39 -9.22
C GLU A 259 16.27 29.36 -8.06
N GLY A 260 15.56 29.25 -6.92
CA GLY A 260 15.87 30.03 -5.72
C GLY A 260 15.41 31.50 -5.73
N ARG A 261 14.52 31.88 -6.65
CA ARG A 261 13.90 33.21 -6.70
C ARG A 261 12.62 33.27 -5.87
N SER A 262 12.56 34.23 -4.94
CA SER A 262 11.36 34.41 -4.11
C SER A 262 10.24 35.09 -4.91
N VAL A 263 9.07 34.47 -4.94
CA VAL A 263 7.83 35.02 -5.51
C VAL A 263 6.91 35.45 -4.38
N VAL A 264 6.22 36.58 -4.58
CA VAL A 264 5.20 37.08 -3.64
C VAL A 264 3.81 36.83 -4.20
N VAL A 265 3.00 36.16 -3.39
CA VAL A 265 1.60 35.85 -3.66
C VAL A 265 0.75 36.68 -2.71
N LYS A 266 -0.38 37.22 -3.19
CA LYS A 266 -1.30 38.04 -2.39
C LYS A 266 -2.72 37.53 -2.53
N GLY A 267 -3.57 37.84 -1.55
CA GLY A 267 -4.93 37.34 -1.53
C GLY A 267 -5.80 37.83 -0.37
N VAL A 268 -6.94 37.17 -0.20
CA VAL A 268 -7.89 37.33 0.91
C VAL A 268 -8.05 36.00 1.65
N MET A 269 -8.30 36.06 2.95
CA MET A 269 -8.57 34.88 3.78
C MET A 269 -10.04 34.54 3.82
N ASP A 270 -10.37 33.27 3.67
CA ASP A 270 -11.73 32.74 3.71
C ASP A 270 -11.88 31.70 4.84
N PRO A 271 -13.12 31.42 5.30
CA PRO A 271 -13.36 30.40 6.31
C PRO A 271 -12.84 29.02 5.86
N ALA A 272 -12.27 28.25 6.78
CA ALA A 272 -11.92 26.86 6.55
C ALA A 272 -12.84 25.91 7.35
N PRO A 273 -13.13 24.69 6.84
CA PRO A 273 -13.99 23.72 7.52
C PRO A 273 -13.30 22.97 8.68
N ALA A 274 -11.98 23.11 8.84
CA ALA A 274 -11.21 22.48 9.90
C ALA A 274 -10.79 23.52 10.96
N HIS A 275 -10.93 23.17 12.24
CA HIS A 275 -10.55 24.04 13.36
C HIS A 275 -9.09 24.49 13.25
N GLY A 276 -8.83 25.79 13.44
CA GLY A 276 -7.46 26.35 13.48
C GLY A 276 -6.83 26.70 12.12
N ASN A 277 -7.52 26.43 11.01
CA ASN A 277 -7.06 26.72 9.64
C ASN A 277 -7.83 27.89 9.00
N VAL A 278 -7.22 28.52 8.00
CA VAL A 278 -7.84 29.50 7.10
C VAL A 278 -7.60 29.11 5.65
N THR A 279 -8.60 29.35 4.80
CA THR A 279 -8.45 29.19 3.36
C THR A 279 -7.82 30.47 2.80
N LEU A 280 -6.85 30.35 1.92
CA LEU A 280 -6.10 31.45 1.33
C LEU A 280 -6.50 31.63 -0.14
N THR A 281 -7.42 32.52 -0.45
CA THR A 281 -7.79 32.81 -1.84
C THR A 281 -6.84 33.84 -2.44
N THR A 282 -6.23 33.53 -3.58
CA THR A 282 -5.25 34.42 -4.23
C THR A 282 -5.91 35.50 -5.09
N ASP A 283 -5.28 36.66 -5.17
CA ASP A 283 -5.66 37.70 -6.13
C ASP A 283 -5.51 37.19 -7.58
N PRO A 284 -6.30 37.71 -8.54
CA PRO A 284 -6.20 37.32 -9.94
C PRO A 284 -4.78 37.45 -10.49
N GLY A 285 -4.28 36.39 -11.13
CA GLY A 285 -2.93 36.33 -11.71
C GLY A 285 -1.84 35.86 -10.76
N HIS A 286 -2.14 35.70 -9.47
CA HIS A 286 -1.24 35.02 -8.53
C HIS A 286 -1.56 33.53 -8.44
N ARG A 287 -0.54 32.71 -8.18
CA ARG A 287 -0.63 31.25 -8.02
C ARG A 287 0.01 30.83 -6.70
N LEU A 288 -0.59 29.84 -6.04
CA LEU A 288 -0.06 29.17 -4.86
C LEU A 288 0.54 27.84 -5.29
N ASP A 289 1.76 27.85 -5.82
CA ASP A 289 2.45 26.63 -6.25
C ASP A 289 3.07 25.88 -5.06
N PRO A 290 3.34 24.57 -5.17
CA PRO A 290 3.80 23.72 -4.06
C PRO A 290 5.04 24.23 -3.29
N GLY A 291 5.95 24.95 -3.95
CA GLY A 291 7.14 25.55 -3.30
C GLY A 291 6.85 26.72 -2.34
N LEU A 292 5.59 27.18 -2.26
CA LEU A 292 5.11 28.11 -1.22
C LEU A 292 4.67 27.41 0.07
N SER A 293 4.64 26.08 0.12
CA SER A 293 4.36 25.35 1.36
C SER A 293 5.45 25.63 2.40
N GLY A 294 5.04 25.85 3.65
CA GLY A 294 5.89 26.34 4.73
C GLY A 294 6.16 27.85 4.71
N ALA A 295 5.62 28.62 3.74
CA ALA A 295 5.79 30.07 3.71
C ALA A 295 4.89 30.79 4.72
N ALA A 296 5.39 31.92 5.25
CA ALA A 296 4.65 32.79 6.15
C ALA A 296 3.48 33.48 5.44
N VAL A 297 2.32 33.46 6.09
CA VAL A 297 1.17 34.28 5.71
C VAL A 297 1.22 35.59 6.47
N TRP A 298 1.68 36.63 5.79
CA TRP A 298 1.78 37.99 6.29
C TRP A 298 0.47 38.76 6.11
N SER A 299 0.03 39.45 7.16
CA SER A 299 -1.05 40.44 7.07
C SER A 299 -0.46 41.85 7.03
N PRO A 300 -0.62 42.58 5.91
CA PRO A 300 -0.23 43.98 5.84
C PRO A 300 -0.98 44.85 6.86
N GLY A 301 -2.23 44.50 7.18
CA GLY A 301 -3.05 45.25 8.13
C GLY A 301 -2.58 45.12 9.58
N TYR A 302 -1.94 44.00 9.94
CA TYR A 302 -1.37 43.79 11.27
C TYR A 302 0.12 44.07 11.36
N GLY A 303 0.82 44.13 10.22
CA GLY A 303 2.27 44.16 10.21
C GLY A 303 2.87 42.92 10.89
N ALA A 304 2.23 41.76 10.73
CA ALA A 304 2.60 40.51 11.40
C ALA A 304 2.27 39.26 10.57
N VAL A 305 2.99 38.17 10.84
CA VAL A 305 2.69 36.81 10.37
C VAL A 305 1.56 36.24 11.24
N ILE A 306 0.49 35.82 10.57
CA ILE A 306 -0.75 35.33 11.18
C ILE A 306 -1.04 33.86 10.86
N GLY A 307 -0.31 33.27 9.92
CA GLY A 307 -0.37 31.84 9.63
C GLY A 307 0.82 31.35 8.81
N MET A 308 0.80 30.06 8.47
CA MET A 308 1.76 29.41 7.59
C MET A 308 1.03 28.53 6.58
N ILE A 309 1.47 28.55 5.32
CA ILE A 309 0.85 27.75 4.25
C ILE A 309 1.17 26.27 4.46
N LEU A 310 0.13 25.44 4.64
CA LEU A 310 0.25 23.98 4.71
C LEU A 310 0.14 23.34 3.33
N TRP A 311 -0.70 23.90 2.47
CA TRP A 311 -0.99 23.31 1.17
C TRP A 311 -1.24 24.37 0.12
N ALA A 312 -0.61 24.20 -1.03
CA ALA A 312 -0.62 25.11 -2.16
C ALA A 312 -0.95 24.29 -3.43
N ASP A 313 -2.06 24.60 -4.10
CA ASP A 313 -2.72 23.76 -5.09
C ASP A 313 -2.58 24.26 -6.56
N GLY A 314 -1.79 25.31 -6.76
CA GLY A 314 -1.56 25.98 -8.04
C GLY A 314 -2.48 27.20 -8.23
N PRO A 315 -3.69 27.08 -8.81
CA PRO A 315 -4.53 28.24 -9.09
C PRO A 315 -5.62 28.47 -8.02
N GLY A 316 -5.53 29.62 -7.34
CA GLY A 316 -6.71 30.30 -6.79
C GLY A 316 -6.95 30.17 -5.29
N SER A 317 -6.61 29.05 -4.63
CA SER A 317 -6.84 28.94 -3.18
C SER A 317 -5.96 27.90 -2.45
N GLY A 318 -5.20 28.29 -1.44
CA GLY A 318 -4.45 27.35 -0.58
C GLY A 318 -5.05 27.19 0.81
N VAL A 319 -4.42 26.38 1.65
CA VAL A 319 -4.77 26.27 3.09
C VAL A 319 -3.58 26.69 3.92
N ALA A 320 -3.84 27.54 4.93
CA ALA A 320 -2.87 27.88 5.94
C ALA A 320 -3.37 27.53 7.34
N ILE A 321 -2.44 27.12 8.18
CA ILE A 321 -2.65 26.97 9.61
C ILE A 321 -2.39 28.32 10.29
N THR A 322 -3.27 28.71 11.22
CA THR A 322 -3.11 29.98 11.95
C THR A 322 -1.95 29.89 12.94
N MET A 323 -1.26 30.99 13.23
CA MET A 323 -0.16 30.96 14.21
C MET A 323 -0.68 30.62 15.63
N ARG A 324 -1.97 30.88 15.91
CA ARG A 324 -2.62 30.44 17.14
C ARG A 324 -2.73 28.92 17.24
N GLU A 325 -3.13 28.25 16.16
CA GLU A 325 -3.16 26.79 16.11
C GLU A 325 -1.75 26.19 16.14
N VAL A 326 -0.76 26.85 15.51
CA VAL A 326 0.65 26.47 15.64
C VAL A 326 1.12 26.56 17.09
N ASP A 327 0.77 27.61 17.84
CA ASP A 327 1.10 27.71 19.26
C ASP A 327 0.38 26.64 20.10
N ALA A 328 -0.87 26.32 19.79
CA ALA A 328 -1.60 25.25 20.48
C ALA A 328 -0.95 23.86 20.27
N LEU A 329 -0.44 23.60 19.06
CA LEU A 329 0.25 22.35 18.72
C LEU A 329 1.71 22.33 19.23
N LEU A 330 2.37 23.49 19.34
CA LEU A 330 3.75 23.65 19.78
C LEU A 330 3.88 24.72 20.89
N PRO A 331 3.30 24.50 22.08
CA PRO A 331 3.14 25.53 23.10
C PRO A 331 4.47 26.11 23.59
N GLY A 332 4.53 27.43 23.65
CA GLY A 332 5.68 28.18 24.19
C GLY A 332 6.87 28.30 23.22
N ARG A 333 6.68 27.97 21.93
CA ARG A 333 7.73 28.01 20.91
C ARG A 333 7.67 29.22 19.99
N LEU A 334 6.59 30.00 20.00
CA LEU A 334 6.46 31.25 19.25
C LEU A 334 6.73 32.47 20.14
N ARG A 335 7.55 33.42 19.67
CA ARG A 335 7.71 34.74 20.31
C ARG A 335 6.65 35.72 19.79
N ALA A 336 5.45 35.71 20.39
CA ALA A 336 4.41 36.67 20.02
C ALA A 336 4.80 38.10 20.47
N GLY A 337 4.79 39.05 19.53
CA GLY A 337 5.04 40.46 19.82
C GLY A 337 3.87 41.06 20.60
N ARG A 338 4.14 41.69 21.76
CA ARG A 338 3.12 42.43 22.52
C ARG A 338 2.50 43.55 21.66
N GLU A 339 1.17 43.47 21.51
CA GLU A 339 0.17 44.45 21.05
C GLU A 339 0.61 45.74 20.33
N ARG A 340 0.12 45.89 19.09
CA ARG A 340 -0.46 47.16 18.61
C ARG A 340 -1.81 46.86 17.95
N ARG A 341 -2.89 47.44 18.48
CA ARG A 341 -4.19 47.53 17.80
C ARG A 341 -4.12 48.68 16.78
N PRO A 342 -4.41 48.46 15.48
CA PRO A 342 -4.79 49.53 14.58
C PRO A 342 -6.32 49.65 14.52
N ASP A 343 -6.78 50.89 14.54
CA ASP A 343 -8.17 51.30 14.61
C ASP A 343 -9.03 50.85 13.41
N VAL A 344 -10.32 50.74 13.74
CA VAL A 344 -11.54 50.73 12.89
C VAL A 344 -11.34 51.38 11.52
N LEU A 345 -11.78 50.70 10.45
CA LEU A 345 -12.60 51.26 9.35
C LEU A 345 -13.17 50.14 8.45
N ASP A 346 -14.39 50.40 8.00
CA ASP A 346 -15.19 49.77 6.94
C ASP A 346 -15.93 48.45 7.20
N ARG A 347 -17.05 48.62 7.95
CA ARG A 347 -18.31 47.89 7.75
C ARG A 347 -19.06 48.52 6.57
N GLU A 348 -19.59 47.69 5.67
CA GLU A 348 -20.95 47.78 5.11
C GLU A 348 -21.17 46.67 4.07
N ASP A 349 -21.93 45.63 4.46
CA ASP A 349 -23.13 45.14 3.76
C ASP A 349 -23.49 43.73 4.24
N ARG A 350 -24.59 43.61 5.01
CA ARG A 350 -25.22 42.33 5.34
C ARG A 350 -26.74 42.57 5.48
N PRO A 351 -27.61 41.83 4.77
CA PRO A 351 -29.02 41.76 5.12
C PRO A 351 -29.27 40.65 6.17
N ALA A 352 -30.22 40.93 7.07
CA ALA A 352 -30.54 40.15 8.27
C ALA A 352 -31.40 38.89 8.01
N PRO A 353 -31.44 37.90 8.93
CA PRO A 353 -32.27 36.70 8.81
C PRO A 353 -33.66 36.89 9.46
N ALA A 354 -34.69 36.33 8.83
CA ALA A 354 -36.04 36.24 9.39
C ALA A 354 -36.25 34.91 10.15
N ARG A 355 -36.91 35.01 11.31
CA ARG A 355 -37.37 33.91 12.19
C ARG A 355 -38.75 33.40 11.77
N ALA A 356 -39.04 32.10 11.99
CA ALA A 356 -40.37 31.55 12.35
C ALA A 356 -40.20 30.08 12.80
N THR A 357 -40.27 29.75 14.10
CA THR A 357 -41.42 29.27 14.92
C THR A 357 -41.99 27.89 14.58
N VAL A 358 -41.86 26.98 15.56
CA VAL A 358 -42.45 25.62 15.69
C VAL A 358 -43.74 25.70 16.54
N PRO A 359 -44.74 24.81 16.32
CA PRO A 359 -45.59 24.30 17.41
C PRO A 359 -45.77 22.76 17.43
N PRO A 360 -46.33 22.17 18.51
CA PRO A 360 -45.87 20.91 19.12
C PRO A 360 -46.84 19.70 19.07
N ASP A 361 -46.34 18.57 19.57
CA ASP A 361 -46.94 17.25 19.81
C ASP A 361 -48.28 17.21 20.56
N HIS A 362 -49.04 16.12 20.34
CA HIS A 362 -49.90 15.50 21.36
C HIS A 362 -50.10 13.97 21.17
N ASP A 363 -49.90 13.26 22.28
CA ASP A 363 -50.19 11.85 22.60
C ASP A 363 -51.68 11.46 22.53
N ALA A 364 -51.96 10.17 22.24
CA ALA A 364 -53.03 9.39 22.89
C ALA A 364 -52.88 7.87 22.65
N GLY A 365 -52.95 7.09 23.74
CA GLY A 365 -52.78 5.63 23.82
C GLY A 365 -54.01 4.75 23.49
N PRO A 366 -54.01 3.44 23.90
CA PRO A 366 -54.53 2.30 23.13
C PRO A 366 -55.90 1.75 23.60
N PRO A 367 -56.40 0.66 22.98
CA PRO A 367 -57.12 -0.35 23.77
C PRO A 367 -56.81 -1.83 23.45
N ASP A 368 -57.11 -2.66 24.45
CA ASP A 368 -56.83 -4.10 24.64
C ASP A 368 -57.72 -5.13 23.89
N GLY A 369 -57.10 -6.26 23.52
CA GLY A 369 -57.54 -7.66 23.79
C GLY A 369 -58.61 -8.36 22.93
N PRO A 370 -58.79 -9.70 23.06
CA PRO A 370 -57.88 -10.77 22.59
C PRO A 370 -58.62 -11.79 21.68
N LEU A 371 -57.96 -12.41 20.71
CA LEU A 371 -58.44 -13.64 20.06
C LEU A 371 -57.28 -14.59 19.76
N ASP A 372 -57.48 -15.84 20.19
CA ASP A 372 -56.71 -17.04 19.90
C ASP A 372 -56.35 -17.17 18.41
N ASP A 373 -55.10 -17.50 18.12
CA ASP A 373 -54.80 -18.49 17.07
C ASP A 373 -53.36 -19.01 17.20
N GLN A 374 -53.23 -20.04 18.05
CA GLN A 374 -52.04 -20.90 18.14
C GLN A 374 -51.75 -21.64 16.81
N ALA A 375 -52.59 -21.48 15.77
CA ALA A 375 -52.38 -21.99 14.41
C ALA A 375 -51.60 -21.05 13.47
N ALA A 376 -51.29 -19.81 13.88
CA ALA A 376 -50.53 -18.84 13.07
C ALA A 376 -49.01 -18.91 13.27
N ARG A 377 -48.51 -19.76 14.17
CA ARG A 377 -47.08 -19.83 14.52
C ARG A 377 -46.24 -20.76 13.63
N ASP A 378 -46.88 -21.60 12.82
CA ASP A 378 -46.20 -22.55 11.91
C ASP A 378 -46.25 -22.14 10.42
N ALA A 379 -46.62 -20.89 10.13
CA ALA A 379 -46.60 -20.32 8.79
C ALA A 379 -45.97 -18.91 8.81
N VAL A 380 -44.72 -18.79 9.26
CA VAL A 380 -43.94 -17.60 8.93
C VAL A 380 -43.68 -17.64 7.42
N PRO A 381 -44.23 -16.70 6.61
CA PRO A 381 -43.84 -16.60 5.22
C PRO A 381 -42.35 -16.27 5.21
N ARG A 382 -41.52 -17.04 4.50
CA ARG A 382 -40.18 -16.57 4.14
C ARG A 382 -40.36 -15.31 3.30
N ARG A 383 -40.22 -14.15 3.93
CA ARG A 383 -40.17 -12.85 3.24
C ARG A 383 -38.84 -12.83 2.49
N GLU A 384 -38.91 -12.74 1.16
CA GLU A 384 -37.71 -12.61 0.32
C GLU A 384 -37.00 -11.31 0.69
N ARG A 385 -35.69 -11.37 0.95
CA ARG A 385 -34.87 -10.20 1.27
C ARG A 385 -34.76 -9.29 0.03
N ALA A 386 -34.48 -8.01 0.21
CA ALA A 386 -34.22 -7.09 -0.92
C ALA A 386 -32.84 -6.45 -0.79
N ASP A 387 -32.18 -6.19 -1.92
CA ASP A 387 -30.88 -5.50 -1.94
C ASP A 387 -31.03 -4.10 -2.52
N VAL A 388 -30.58 -3.09 -1.76
CA VAL A 388 -30.59 -1.68 -2.17
C VAL A 388 -29.16 -1.18 -2.31
N ILE A 389 -28.82 -0.62 -3.47
CA ILE A 389 -27.48 -0.10 -3.77
C ILE A 389 -27.59 1.41 -3.96
N LEU A 390 -26.78 2.16 -3.20
CA LEU A 390 -26.70 3.62 -3.28
C LEU A 390 -25.40 4.01 -3.99
N ALA A 391 -25.51 4.50 -5.24
CA ALA A 391 -24.38 5.09 -5.96
C ALA A 391 -24.39 6.62 -5.81
N ILE A 392 -23.37 7.21 -5.21
CA ILE A 392 -23.38 8.61 -4.77
C ILE A 392 -22.22 9.38 -5.44
N GLU A 393 -22.55 10.42 -6.21
CA GLU A 393 -21.54 11.37 -6.70
C GLU A 393 -21.02 12.21 -5.53
N MET A 394 -19.76 11.97 -5.14
CA MET A 394 -19.04 12.64 -4.06
C MET A 394 -18.21 13.83 -4.54
N SER A 395 -18.32 14.17 -5.83
CA SER A 395 -17.74 15.35 -6.47
C SER A 395 -18.76 16.48 -6.63
N GLY A 396 -18.26 17.71 -6.62
CA GLY A 396 -19.06 18.92 -6.82
C GLY A 396 -18.94 19.89 -5.65
N ARG A 397 -19.85 20.87 -5.58
CA ARG A 397 -19.89 21.86 -4.51
C ARG A 397 -20.17 21.17 -3.16
N SER A 398 -19.48 21.60 -2.10
CA SER A 398 -19.58 21.00 -0.78
C SER A 398 -21.01 20.92 -0.24
N GLU A 399 -21.85 21.93 -0.53
CA GLU A 399 -23.27 21.93 -0.12
C GLU A 399 -24.09 20.85 -0.85
N ALA A 400 -23.88 20.68 -2.16
CA ALA A 400 -24.58 19.67 -2.95
C ALA A 400 -24.15 18.25 -2.56
N VAL A 401 -22.85 18.03 -2.34
CA VAL A 401 -22.30 16.75 -1.87
C VAL A 401 -22.82 16.43 -0.47
N LEU A 402 -22.86 17.42 0.43
CA LEU A 402 -23.45 17.27 1.76
C LEU A 402 -24.93 16.90 1.67
N ARG A 403 -25.68 17.52 0.77
CA ARG A 403 -27.11 17.26 0.59
C ARG A 403 -27.38 15.84 0.05
N ARG A 404 -26.61 15.37 -0.93
CA ARG A 404 -26.69 13.97 -1.41
C ARG A 404 -26.38 12.98 -0.29
N ARG A 405 -25.35 13.27 0.52
CA ARG A 405 -24.97 12.43 1.66
C ARG A 405 -26.05 12.40 2.75
N GLN A 406 -26.66 13.54 3.07
CA GLN A 406 -27.78 13.61 4.02
C GLN A 406 -29.00 12.82 3.53
N LEU A 407 -29.34 12.95 2.23
CA LEU A 407 -30.46 12.21 1.65
C LEU A 407 -30.21 10.70 1.65
N ALA A 408 -28.98 10.28 1.31
CA ALA A 408 -28.59 8.88 1.37
C ALA A 408 -28.69 8.33 2.81
N ALA A 409 -28.19 9.05 3.80
CA ALA A 409 -28.29 8.65 5.22
C ALA A 409 -29.74 8.49 5.66
N ALA A 410 -30.57 9.51 5.40
CA ALA A 410 -31.99 9.47 5.77
C ALA A 410 -32.75 8.34 5.03
N THR A 411 -32.37 8.01 3.79
CA THR A 411 -32.97 6.89 3.05
C THR A 411 -32.59 5.54 3.68
N ILE A 412 -31.34 5.37 4.13
CA ILE A 412 -30.91 4.15 4.84
C ILE A 412 -31.64 4.02 6.18
N GLU A 413 -31.78 5.12 6.93
CA GLU A 413 -32.55 5.14 8.19
C GLU A 413 -34.01 4.70 7.97
N GLN A 414 -34.65 5.17 6.89
CA GLN A 414 -36.01 4.75 6.54
C GLN A 414 -36.09 3.27 6.13
N LEU A 415 -35.10 2.75 5.40
CA LEU A 415 -35.02 1.33 5.06
C LEU A 415 -34.84 0.46 6.31
N ALA A 416 -33.94 0.85 7.21
CA ALA A 416 -33.71 0.15 8.48
C ALA A 416 -34.97 0.16 9.37
N ALA A 417 -35.68 1.29 9.43
CA ALA A 417 -36.90 1.42 10.21
C ALA A 417 -38.08 0.62 9.65
N ARG A 418 -38.24 0.57 8.31
CA ARG A 418 -39.40 -0.05 7.65
C ARG A 418 -39.21 -1.54 7.34
N TYR A 419 -37.97 -1.98 7.14
CA TYR A 419 -37.61 -3.35 6.74
C TYR A 419 -36.41 -3.91 7.54
N PRO A 420 -36.49 -3.96 8.89
CA PRO A 420 -35.38 -4.39 9.74
C PRO A 420 -34.97 -5.84 9.43
N GLY A 421 -33.70 -6.05 9.10
CA GLY A 421 -33.15 -7.38 8.74
C GLY A 421 -33.67 -7.99 7.43
N GLU A 422 -34.57 -7.29 6.72
CA GLU A 422 -35.17 -7.72 5.45
C GLU A 422 -34.51 -7.03 4.24
N VAL A 423 -33.81 -5.91 4.45
CA VAL A 423 -33.09 -5.17 3.40
C VAL A 423 -31.59 -5.10 3.68
N ASN A 424 -30.79 -5.46 2.68
CA ASN A 424 -29.35 -5.21 2.67
C ASN A 424 -29.04 -3.94 1.86
N VAL A 425 -28.03 -3.19 2.28
CA VAL A 425 -27.61 -1.92 1.67
C VAL A 425 -26.15 -1.98 1.26
N ALA A 426 -25.85 -1.59 0.02
CA ALA A 426 -24.50 -1.29 -0.45
C ALA A 426 -24.33 0.20 -0.74
N ILE A 427 -23.14 0.76 -0.46
CA ILE A 427 -22.84 2.18 -0.69
C ILE A 427 -21.61 2.33 -1.58
N VAL A 428 -21.75 3.08 -2.66
CA VAL A 428 -20.75 3.25 -3.72
C VAL A 428 -20.58 4.74 -4.02
N GLY A 429 -19.53 5.38 -3.49
CA GLY A 429 -19.19 6.76 -3.80
C GLY A 429 -18.33 6.87 -5.06
N TYR A 430 -18.53 7.89 -5.90
CA TYR A 430 -17.66 8.14 -7.05
C TYR A 430 -17.36 9.63 -7.22
N THR A 431 -16.17 9.99 -7.73
CA THR A 431 -15.69 11.38 -7.78
C THR A 431 -15.39 11.83 -9.21
N TYR A 432 -14.12 11.93 -9.64
CA TYR A 432 -13.73 12.37 -10.99
C TYR A 432 -12.48 11.65 -11.48
N HIS A 433 -12.26 11.63 -12.79
CA HIS A 433 -11.00 11.21 -13.39
C HIS A 433 -9.97 12.35 -13.39
N ASP A 434 -8.78 12.09 -12.86
CA ASP A 434 -7.62 12.96 -13.04
C ASP A 434 -6.94 12.62 -14.39
N PHE A 435 -6.93 13.58 -15.32
CA PHE A 435 -6.35 13.42 -16.67
C PHE A 435 -4.95 14.05 -16.81
N SER A 436 -4.30 14.42 -15.70
CA SER A 436 -2.98 15.07 -15.68
C SER A 436 -1.83 14.10 -16.03
N ARG A 437 -0.79 14.56 -16.75
CA ARG A 437 0.39 13.73 -17.08
C ARG A 437 1.29 13.53 -15.86
N GLY A 438 1.46 12.28 -15.42
CA GLY A 438 2.33 11.89 -14.30
C GLY A 438 1.64 11.81 -12.93
N GLY A 439 0.33 12.07 -12.85
CA GLY A 439 -0.45 11.69 -11.67
C GLY A 439 -0.78 10.20 -11.73
N ASP A 440 -0.86 9.52 -10.58
CA ASP A 440 -1.42 8.18 -10.50
C ASP A 440 -2.77 8.17 -11.21
N GLY A 441 -2.81 7.50 -12.36
CA GLY A 441 -4.00 7.42 -13.19
C GLY A 441 -5.15 6.83 -12.39
N HIS A 442 -6.22 7.61 -12.23
CA HIS A 442 -7.56 7.21 -11.79
C HIS A 442 -7.75 7.12 -10.27
N ARG A 443 -8.41 8.13 -9.69
CA ARG A 443 -9.10 7.94 -8.39
C ARG A 443 -10.42 7.21 -8.66
N PRO A 444 -10.51 5.90 -8.37
CA PRO A 444 -11.71 5.15 -8.69
C PRO A 444 -12.77 5.36 -7.62
N VAL A 445 -13.99 4.96 -7.97
CA VAL A 445 -15.11 4.65 -7.08
C VAL A 445 -14.65 4.29 -5.66
N VAL A 446 -14.99 5.11 -4.67
CA VAL A 446 -14.71 4.89 -3.24
C VAL A 446 -15.88 4.13 -2.63
N THR A 447 -15.62 3.01 -1.99
CA THR A 447 -16.67 2.07 -1.60
C THR A 447 -16.89 2.09 -0.09
N GLY A 448 -18.16 2.07 0.32
CA GLY A 448 -18.55 1.84 1.71
C GLY A 448 -18.88 0.36 1.95
N SER A 449 -19.86 0.08 2.82
CA SER A 449 -20.38 -1.27 3.06
C SER A 449 -20.97 -1.88 1.79
N TRP A 450 -20.88 -3.20 1.67
CA TRP A 450 -21.43 -3.94 0.54
C TRP A 450 -22.46 -4.96 1.00
N LEU A 451 -23.74 -4.68 0.75
CA LEU A 451 -24.89 -5.53 1.06
C LEU A 451 -24.92 -5.99 2.53
N GLU A 452 -24.66 -5.05 3.44
CA GLU A 452 -24.86 -5.24 4.88
C GLU A 452 -26.31 -4.94 5.28
N PRO A 453 -26.82 -5.47 6.41
CA PRO A 453 -28.09 -5.02 6.97
C PRO A 453 -28.16 -3.49 7.04
N ALA A 454 -29.30 -2.90 6.68
CA ALA A 454 -29.45 -1.43 6.58
C ALA A 454 -29.02 -0.66 7.84
N GLU A 455 -29.19 -1.26 9.01
CA GLU A 455 -28.75 -0.74 10.33
C GLU A 455 -27.22 -0.53 10.45
N ASN A 456 -26.42 -1.30 9.72
CA ASN A 456 -24.95 -1.23 9.77
C ASN A 456 -24.37 -0.32 8.69
N ALA A 457 -25.10 -0.08 7.60
CA ALA A 457 -24.61 0.66 6.44
C ALA A 457 -24.38 2.17 6.72
N LEU A 458 -25.02 2.74 7.74
CA LEU A 458 -24.89 4.17 8.08
C LEU A 458 -23.48 4.58 8.48
N ALA A 459 -22.76 3.73 9.24
CA ALA A 459 -21.40 4.02 9.66
C ALA A 459 -20.44 4.15 8.46
N SER A 460 -20.66 3.33 7.43
CA SER A 460 -19.84 3.30 6.22
C SER A 460 -20.06 4.53 5.32
N LEU A 461 -21.25 5.11 5.32
CA LEU A 461 -21.53 6.37 4.60
C LEU A 461 -20.71 7.54 5.16
N ALA A 462 -20.42 7.53 6.46
CA ALA A 462 -19.71 8.62 7.12
C ALA A 462 -18.25 8.76 6.67
N ASN A 463 -17.66 7.65 6.21
CA ASN A 463 -16.24 7.54 5.88
C ASN A 463 -15.92 7.86 4.41
N LEU A 464 -16.92 8.12 3.57
CA LEU A 464 -16.69 8.47 2.17
C LEU A 464 -16.09 9.88 2.03
N LYS A 465 -14.91 9.95 1.40
CA LYS A 465 -14.19 11.21 1.11
C LYS A 465 -14.87 11.96 -0.04
N SER A 466 -15.20 13.23 0.19
CA SER A 466 -15.69 14.15 -0.85
C SER A 466 -14.54 14.92 -1.50
N THR A 467 -14.71 15.31 -2.76
CA THR A 467 -13.72 16.12 -3.48
C THR A 467 -14.37 17.35 -4.10
N SER A 468 -13.75 18.52 -3.94
CA SER A 468 -14.14 19.71 -4.69
C SER A 468 -13.82 19.53 -6.19
N GLU A 469 -14.68 20.07 -7.03
CA GLU A 469 -14.67 19.86 -8.49
C GLU A 469 -13.38 20.41 -9.14
N ARG A 470 -12.58 19.52 -9.77
CA ARG A 470 -11.38 19.90 -10.55
C ARG A 470 -11.60 20.00 -12.06
N PHE A 471 -12.67 19.42 -12.61
CA PHE A 471 -12.94 19.44 -14.06
C PHE A 471 -14.44 19.44 -14.38
N PRO A 472 -14.94 20.31 -15.29
CA PRO A 472 -16.35 20.37 -15.63
C PRO A 472 -16.68 19.45 -16.81
N GLY A 473 -17.61 18.51 -16.63
CA GLY A 473 -18.35 17.96 -17.79
C GLY A 473 -18.83 16.52 -17.70
N ALA A 474 -18.22 15.66 -16.88
CA ALA A 474 -18.66 14.28 -16.67
C ALA A 474 -18.05 13.70 -15.38
N ALA A 475 -18.77 12.75 -14.77
CA ALA A 475 -18.34 11.98 -13.60
C ALA A 475 -18.21 10.49 -13.99
N PRO A 476 -17.37 9.69 -13.30
CA PRO A 476 -17.08 8.29 -13.61
C PRO A 476 -18.21 7.35 -13.14
N LEU A 477 -19.44 7.69 -13.50
CA LEU A 477 -20.63 6.88 -13.19
C LEU A 477 -20.57 5.53 -13.92
N GLU A 478 -19.96 5.47 -15.11
CA GLU A 478 -19.68 4.22 -15.82
C GLU A 478 -18.77 3.26 -15.02
N ASP A 479 -17.79 3.78 -14.29
CA ASP A 479 -16.94 2.97 -13.41
C ASP A 479 -17.74 2.45 -12.21
N ALA A 480 -18.60 3.29 -11.63
CA ALA A 480 -19.48 2.88 -10.53
C ALA A 480 -20.47 1.80 -10.98
N LEU A 481 -21.08 1.96 -12.15
CA LEU A 481 -21.98 0.95 -12.73
C LEU A 481 -21.23 -0.34 -13.09
N HIS A 482 -19.99 -0.24 -13.59
CA HIS A 482 -19.15 -1.40 -13.86
C HIS A 482 -18.81 -2.17 -12.58
N TYR A 483 -18.43 -1.44 -11.53
CA TYR A 483 -18.16 -1.98 -10.21
C TYR A 483 -19.39 -2.71 -9.63
N ILE A 484 -20.58 -2.09 -9.73
CA ILE A 484 -21.83 -2.68 -9.26
C ILE A 484 -22.20 -3.95 -10.04
N ASP A 485 -22.16 -3.91 -11.38
CA ASP A 485 -22.46 -5.06 -12.25
C ASP A 485 -21.56 -6.28 -11.97
N ARG A 486 -20.31 -6.04 -11.53
CA ARG A 486 -19.35 -7.08 -11.18
C ARG A 486 -19.57 -7.72 -9.81
N ARG A 487 -20.04 -6.95 -8.83
CA ARG A 487 -20.26 -7.44 -7.46
C ARG A 487 -21.69 -7.92 -7.19
N LEU A 488 -22.63 -7.61 -8.08
CA LEU A 488 -23.99 -8.14 -7.97
C LEU A 488 -23.99 -9.68 -8.10
N PRO A 489 -24.57 -10.41 -7.13
CA PRO A 489 -24.66 -11.86 -7.18
C PRO A 489 -25.41 -12.32 -8.45
N SER A 490 -25.11 -13.53 -8.90
CA SER A 490 -25.78 -14.15 -10.05
C SER A 490 -27.24 -14.41 -9.67
N GLY A 491 -28.17 -13.67 -10.30
CA GLY A 491 -29.53 -13.46 -9.77
C GLY A 491 -30.35 -14.74 -9.55
N ASP A 492 -30.99 -14.81 -8.38
CA ASP A 492 -32.13 -15.72 -8.14
C ASP A 492 -33.38 -15.09 -8.80
N PRO A 493 -34.11 -15.78 -9.69
CA PRO A 493 -35.30 -15.22 -10.34
C PRO A 493 -36.41 -14.95 -9.31
N GLY A 494 -36.41 -13.76 -8.72
CA GLY A 494 -37.34 -13.35 -7.67
C GLY A 494 -36.77 -12.35 -6.67
N HIS A 495 -35.44 -12.27 -6.51
CA HIS A 495 -34.80 -11.38 -5.53
C HIS A 495 -34.77 -9.92 -6.02
N PRO A 496 -35.50 -8.99 -5.38
CA PRO A 496 -35.58 -7.61 -5.84
C PRO A 496 -34.29 -6.84 -5.51
N VAL A 497 -33.65 -6.32 -6.56
CA VAL A 497 -32.46 -5.46 -6.45
C VAL A 497 -32.80 -4.06 -6.96
N VAL A 498 -32.54 -3.04 -6.15
CA VAL A 498 -32.77 -1.63 -6.47
C VAL A 498 -31.46 -0.87 -6.46
N LEU A 499 -31.15 -0.13 -7.53
CA LEU A 499 -30.02 0.77 -7.59
C LEU A 499 -30.51 2.22 -7.65
N LEU A 500 -30.21 3.00 -6.61
CA LEU A 500 -30.48 4.42 -6.51
C LEU A 500 -29.19 5.21 -6.77
N VAL A 501 -29.19 6.02 -7.84
CA VAL A 501 -28.04 6.84 -8.24
C VAL A 501 -28.29 8.30 -7.89
N LEU A 502 -27.45 8.88 -7.02
CA LEU A 502 -27.46 10.29 -6.64
C LEU A 502 -26.39 11.02 -7.43
N ALA A 503 -26.77 11.72 -8.51
CA ALA A 503 -25.85 12.27 -9.50
C ALA A 503 -26.18 13.71 -9.91
N ARG A 504 -25.19 14.44 -10.39
CA ARG A 504 -25.38 15.71 -11.12
C ARG A 504 -24.81 15.63 -12.52
N GLN A 505 -23.59 15.14 -12.65
CA GLN A 505 -22.90 15.11 -13.94
C GLN A 505 -23.28 13.87 -14.77
N PRO A 506 -23.27 13.98 -16.10
CA PRO A 506 -23.39 12.79 -16.95
C PRO A 506 -22.17 11.85 -16.83
N PRO A 507 -22.32 10.56 -17.16
CA PRO A 507 -21.18 9.64 -17.29
C PRO A 507 -20.22 10.06 -18.41
N HIS A 508 -18.96 9.65 -18.35
CA HIS A 508 -18.06 9.83 -19.49
C HIS A 508 -18.47 8.92 -20.66
N PRO A 509 -18.34 9.38 -21.91
CA PRO A 509 -18.61 8.54 -23.07
C PRO A 509 -17.52 7.46 -23.24
N ALA A 510 -17.88 6.25 -23.68
CA ALA A 510 -16.92 5.17 -23.95
C ALA A 510 -15.91 5.48 -25.06
N ARG A 511 -16.27 6.41 -25.96
CA ARG A 511 -15.45 6.85 -27.10
C ARG A 511 -15.54 8.36 -27.23
N ALA A 512 -14.52 8.98 -27.82
CA ALA A 512 -14.51 10.40 -28.11
C ALA A 512 -15.79 10.80 -28.86
N SER A 513 -16.57 11.69 -28.24
CA SER A 513 -17.82 12.21 -28.79
C SER A 513 -17.66 13.70 -29.07
N ARG A 514 -18.56 14.32 -29.84
CA ARG A 514 -18.50 15.76 -30.16
C ARG A 514 -18.72 16.69 -28.94
N GLY A 515 -18.83 16.15 -27.72
CA GLY A 515 -18.99 16.90 -26.47
C GLY A 515 -17.66 17.32 -25.83
N THR A 516 -17.73 18.15 -24.79
CA THR A 516 -16.56 18.65 -24.02
C THR A 516 -16.01 17.63 -23.01
N ALA A 517 -16.71 16.53 -22.76
CA ALA A 517 -16.27 15.47 -21.85
C ALA A 517 -15.32 14.49 -22.54
N LEU A 518 -14.14 14.28 -21.93
CA LEU A 518 -13.18 13.27 -22.34
C LEU A 518 -13.77 11.86 -22.17
N PRO A 519 -13.36 10.87 -22.99
CA PRO A 519 -13.84 9.51 -22.82
C PRO A 519 -13.34 8.90 -21.51
N CYS A 520 -14.10 7.96 -20.96
CA CYS A 520 -13.69 7.18 -19.80
C CYS A 520 -12.31 6.56 -20.07
N PRO A 521 -11.29 6.73 -19.20
CA PRO A 521 -9.99 6.08 -19.34
C PRO A 521 -10.07 4.56 -19.41
N HIS A 522 -11.00 3.95 -18.67
CA HIS A 522 -11.28 2.52 -18.72
C HIS A 522 -12.16 2.09 -19.90
N ARG A 523 -12.66 3.07 -20.69
CA ARG A 523 -13.50 2.90 -21.87
C ARG A 523 -14.77 2.09 -21.62
N TYR A 524 -15.29 2.12 -20.39
CA TYR A 524 -16.58 1.51 -20.08
C TYR A 524 -17.71 2.25 -20.78
N ASP A 525 -18.71 1.50 -21.23
CA ASP A 525 -19.92 2.03 -21.86
C ASP A 525 -21.09 1.96 -20.88
N HIS A 526 -21.44 3.12 -20.32
CA HIS A 526 -22.56 3.24 -19.40
C HIS A 526 -23.87 2.74 -20.01
N GLN A 527 -24.10 2.91 -21.31
CA GLN A 527 -25.36 2.48 -21.92
C GLN A 527 -25.49 0.96 -21.95
N SER A 528 -24.39 0.27 -22.23
CA SER A 528 -24.35 -1.19 -22.20
C SER A 528 -24.46 -1.71 -20.77
N LEU A 529 -23.83 -1.04 -19.80
CA LEU A 529 -23.93 -1.38 -18.37
C LEU A 529 -25.35 -1.20 -17.83
N THR A 530 -25.99 -0.06 -18.09
CA THR A 530 -27.39 0.20 -17.71
C THR A 530 -28.32 -0.85 -18.29
N ARG A 531 -28.14 -1.22 -19.58
CA ARG A 531 -28.95 -2.26 -20.22
C ARG A 531 -28.78 -3.63 -19.55
N ARG A 532 -27.54 -4.03 -19.26
CA ARG A 532 -27.26 -5.30 -18.58
C ARG A 532 -27.87 -5.37 -17.18
N LEU A 533 -27.78 -4.28 -16.42
CA LEU A 533 -28.39 -4.21 -15.09
C LEU A 533 -29.92 -4.34 -15.17
N ALA A 534 -30.56 -3.65 -16.12
CA ALA A 534 -32.00 -3.78 -16.36
C ALA A 534 -32.40 -5.20 -16.83
N GLU A 535 -31.61 -5.82 -17.72
CA GLU A 535 -31.81 -7.20 -18.17
C GLU A 535 -31.67 -8.23 -17.04
N ARG A 536 -30.90 -7.90 -15.99
CA ARG A 536 -30.78 -8.69 -14.75
C ARG A 536 -31.90 -8.43 -13.74
N GLY A 537 -32.89 -7.60 -14.10
CA GLY A 537 -34.01 -7.26 -13.22
C GLY A 537 -33.68 -6.24 -12.14
N VAL A 538 -32.56 -5.53 -12.24
CA VAL A 538 -32.23 -4.43 -11.32
C VAL A 538 -33.12 -3.24 -11.66
N ARG A 539 -33.85 -2.73 -10.67
CA ARG A 539 -34.64 -1.52 -10.80
C ARG A 539 -33.76 -0.28 -10.64
N LEU A 540 -33.81 0.63 -11.61
CA LEU A 540 -32.88 1.75 -11.72
C LEU A 540 -33.59 3.08 -11.42
N MET A 541 -33.17 3.72 -10.34
CA MET A 541 -33.74 4.99 -9.86
C MET A 541 -32.66 6.07 -9.78
N THR A 542 -33.03 7.33 -9.98
CA THR A 542 -32.09 8.45 -9.91
C THR A 542 -32.59 9.61 -9.07
N VAL A 543 -31.71 10.18 -8.25
CA VAL A 543 -31.86 11.51 -7.67
C VAL A 543 -30.85 12.43 -8.34
N ILE A 544 -31.31 13.57 -8.84
CA ILE A 544 -30.50 14.49 -9.62
C ILE A 544 -30.53 15.89 -9.07
N ASP A 545 -29.39 16.57 -9.02
CA ASP A 545 -29.29 17.93 -8.46
C ASP A 545 -30.17 18.95 -9.18
N ASP A 546 -30.25 18.83 -10.51
CA ASP A 546 -31.09 19.67 -11.36
C ASP A 546 -32.46 19.01 -11.59
N ALA A 547 -33.47 19.82 -11.93
CA ALA A 547 -34.78 19.31 -12.32
C ALA A 547 -34.67 18.23 -13.44
N PRO A 548 -35.45 17.13 -13.38
CA PRO A 548 -35.39 16.02 -14.34
C PRO A 548 -35.43 16.40 -15.82
N ASP A 549 -36.23 17.40 -16.17
CA ASP A 549 -36.35 17.88 -17.54
C ASP A 549 -35.08 18.58 -18.04
N ARG A 550 -34.24 19.08 -17.13
CA ARG A 550 -32.96 19.76 -17.43
C ARG A 550 -31.75 18.84 -17.33
N ALA A 551 -31.89 17.66 -16.73
CA ALA A 551 -30.79 16.70 -16.62
C ALA A 551 -30.31 16.17 -17.98
N SER A 552 -29.13 15.54 -17.98
CA SER A 552 -28.62 14.92 -19.22
C SER A 552 -29.58 13.84 -19.72
N PRO A 553 -29.69 13.62 -21.05
CA PRO A 553 -30.50 12.53 -21.61
C PRO A 553 -30.13 11.14 -21.07
N HIS A 554 -28.89 10.97 -20.58
CA HIS A 554 -28.41 9.72 -19.99
C HIS A 554 -28.96 9.50 -18.58
N LEU A 555 -28.90 10.50 -17.70
CA LEU A 555 -29.47 10.40 -16.35
C LEU A 555 -30.99 10.17 -16.40
N ARG A 556 -31.69 10.81 -17.34
CA ARG A 556 -33.13 10.54 -17.57
C ARG A 556 -33.43 9.10 -17.99
N ARG A 557 -32.59 8.50 -18.84
CA ARG A 557 -32.76 7.10 -19.26
C ARG A 557 -32.40 6.12 -18.16
N LEU A 558 -31.42 6.45 -17.32
CA LEU A 558 -31.03 5.65 -16.16
C LEU A 558 -32.14 5.65 -15.10
N GLY A 559 -32.80 6.78 -14.85
CA GLY A 559 -33.92 6.91 -13.93
C GLY A 559 -35.30 6.65 -14.56
N ALA A 560 -35.38 5.84 -15.62
CA ALA A 560 -36.64 5.59 -16.30
C ALA A 560 -37.70 4.93 -15.39
N ASP A 561 -37.29 4.20 -14.34
CA ASP A 561 -38.20 3.60 -13.37
C ASP A 561 -38.64 4.59 -12.28
N HIS A 562 -37.78 5.55 -11.92
CA HIS A 562 -38.09 6.67 -11.04
C HIS A 562 -36.96 7.72 -11.07
N SER A 563 -37.30 9.00 -11.24
CA SER A 563 -36.34 10.11 -11.18
C SER A 563 -36.91 11.31 -10.43
N VAL A 564 -36.13 11.87 -9.51
CA VAL A 564 -36.54 13.03 -8.68
C VAL A 564 -35.41 14.06 -8.54
N GLU A 565 -35.78 15.33 -8.39
CA GLU A 565 -34.85 16.43 -8.10
C GLU A 565 -34.37 16.36 -6.63
N LEU A 566 -33.09 16.55 -6.37
CA LEU A 566 -32.46 16.44 -5.03
C LEU A 566 -33.15 17.32 -3.98
N GLN A 567 -33.63 18.50 -4.37
CA GLN A 567 -34.32 19.44 -3.48
C GLN A 567 -35.75 19.01 -3.12
N ARG A 568 -36.35 18.13 -3.94
CA ARG A 568 -37.71 17.62 -3.77
C ARG A 568 -37.75 16.15 -3.35
N ALA A 569 -36.57 15.51 -3.28
CA ALA A 569 -36.44 14.13 -2.90
C ALA A 569 -36.71 13.97 -1.40
N ASP A 570 -37.71 13.16 -1.09
CA ASP A 570 -38.08 12.79 0.27
C ASP A 570 -37.69 11.31 0.51
N PRO A 571 -36.98 10.98 1.60
CA PRO A 571 -36.54 9.61 1.89
C PRO A 571 -37.67 8.58 1.92
N ALA A 572 -38.81 8.89 2.52
CA ALA A 572 -39.93 7.96 2.63
C ALA A 572 -40.55 7.68 1.25
N SER A 573 -40.74 8.74 0.47
CA SER A 573 -41.23 8.66 -0.91
C SER A 573 -40.26 7.89 -1.82
N LEU A 574 -38.94 8.02 -1.61
CA LEU A 574 -37.93 7.23 -2.32
C LEU A 574 -38.06 5.74 -1.99
N VAL A 575 -38.20 5.38 -0.72
CA VAL A 575 -38.40 3.99 -0.26
C VAL A 575 -39.71 3.40 -0.80
N ASP A 576 -40.79 4.16 -0.83
CA ASP A 576 -42.05 3.75 -1.47
C ASP A 576 -41.86 3.51 -2.97
N ALA A 577 -41.14 4.41 -3.63
CA ALA A 577 -40.85 4.30 -5.05
C ALA A 577 -39.94 3.11 -5.37
N MET A 578 -39.17 2.55 -4.43
CA MET A 578 -38.41 1.30 -4.60
C MET A 578 -39.33 0.09 -4.84
N ALA A 579 -40.61 0.17 -4.44
CA ALA A 579 -41.64 -0.87 -4.55
C ALA A 579 -41.14 -2.27 -4.16
N ILE A 580 -40.47 -2.36 -3.00
CA ILE A 580 -40.10 -3.61 -2.36
C ILE A 580 -41.42 -4.33 -2.01
N GLN A 581 -41.85 -5.30 -2.83
CA GLN A 581 -43.15 -5.95 -2.67
C GLN A 581 -43.11 -7.04 -1.59
N HIS A 582 -44.10 -7.04 -0.69
CA HIS A 582 -44.47 -8.25 0.09
C HIS A 582 -45.14 -9.27 -0.85
N VAL A 583 -44.38 -10.19 -1.42
CA VAL A 583 -44.95 -11.25 -2.28
C VAL A 583 -45.50 -12.39 -1.42
N ALA A 584 -46.82 -12.54 -1.40
CA ALA A 584 -47.48 -13.78 -0.99
C ALA A 584 -47.32 -14.85 -2.10
N PRO A 585 -47.17 -16.15 -1.77
CA PRO A 585 -46.66 -17.14 -2.71
C PRO A 585 -47.67 -17.45 -3.82
N ALA A 586 -47.35 -17.07 -5.06
CA ALA A 586 -48.13 -17.46 -6.24
C ALA A 586 -47.57 -18.75 -6.87
N ARG A 587 -48.47 -19.72 -7.08
CA ARG A 587 -48.21 -21.04 -7.68
C ARG A 587 -47.52 -20.96 -9.05
N ARG A 588 -46.52 -21.82 -9.23
CA ARG A 588 -45.83 -22.13 -10.51
C ARG A 588 -46.80 -22.47 -11.64
N PRO A 589 -46.51 -22.02 -12.88
CA PRO A 589 -46.67 -22.85 -14.06
C PRO A 589 -45.28 -23.30 -14.56
N ALA A 590 -45.19 -24.60 -14.86
CA ALA A 590 -44.03 -25.21 -15.47
C ALA A 590 -43.98 -24.86 -16.97
N THR A 591 -42.93 -24.19 -17.42
CA THR A 591 -42.51 -24.25 -18.83
C THR A 591 -41.02 -23.96 -18.97
N THR A 592 -40.29 -25.03 -19.22
CA THR A 592 -38.88 -25.07 -19.60
C THR A 592 -38.61 -24.20 -20.83
N ARG A 593 -37.77 -23.16 -20.69
CA ARG A 593 -36.96 -22.67 -21.80
C ARG A 593 -35.58 -22.25 -21.28
N ARG A 594 -34.62 -23.17 -21.47
CA ARG A 594 -33.18 -22.93 -21.33
C ARG A 594 -32.77 -21.80 -22.27
N ILE A 595 -32.17 -20.75 -21.73
CA ILE A 595 -31.25 -19.87 -22.45
C ILE A 595 -29.94 -19.90 -21.64
N THR A 596 -28.90 -20.37 -22.29
CA THR A 596 -27.55 -20.62 -21.76
C THR A 596 -26.79 -19.31 -21.58
N ALA A 597 -26.31 -19.04 -20.37
CA ALA A 597 -25.35 -17.98 -20.10
C ALA A 597 -23.96 -18.41 -20.59
N GLU A 598 -23.29 -17.53 -21.36
CA GLU A 598 -21.87 -17.64 -21.71
C GLU A 598 -21.01 -17.48 -20.45
N HIS A 599 -20.87 -18.57 -19.71
CA HIS A 599 -19.70 -18.82 -18.89
C HIS A 599 -18.59 -19.34 -19.82
N GLY A 600 -17.32 -19.00 -19.55
CA GLY A 600 -16.22 -19.89 -19.96
C GLY A 600 -16.59 -21.34 -19.57
N PRO A 601 -16.23 -22.34 -20.38
CA PRO A 601 -16.94 -23.62 -20.45
C PRO A 601 -17.29 -24.15 -19.06
N ALA A 602 -18.60 -24.40 -18.86
CA ALA A 602 -19.09 -25.10 -17.69
C ALA A 602 -18.22 -26.36 -17.48
N PRO A 603 -17.87 -26.70 -16.22
CA PRO A 603 -17.07 -27.89 -15.97
C PRO A 603 -17.74 -29.09 -16.64
N GLU A 604 -17.00 -29.75 -17.53
CA GLU A 604 -17.44 -30.99 -18.17
C GLU A 604 -17.85 -31.99 -17.07
N PRO A 605 -18.91 -32.79 -17.25
CA PRO A 605 -19.30 -33.79 -16.26
C PRO A 605 -18.12 -34.74 -16.00
N GLY A 606 -17.48 -34.57 -14.82
CA GLY A 606 -16.25 -35.26 -14.43
C GLY A 606 -15.14 -34.36 -13.86
N GLN A 607 -15.25 -33.02 -13.94
CA GLN A 607 -14.23 -32.09 -13.44
C GLN A 607 -14.35 -31.88 -11.92
N ARG A 608 -13.35 -32.34 -11.14
CA ARG A 608 -13.26 -32.07 -9.69
C ARG A 608 -12.76 -30.64 -9.45
N VAL A 609 -13.51 -29.88 -8.65
CA VAL A 609 -13.15 -28.55 -8.17
C VAL A 609 -12.72 -28.69 -6.72
N ARG A 610 -11.51 -28.23 -6.37
CA ARG A 610 -10.97 -28.25 -5.00
C ARG A 610 -10.66 -26.83 -4.53
N ARG A 611 -10.93 -26.52 -3.27
CA ARG A 611 -10.61 -25.24 -2.62
C ARG A 611 -9.33 -25.35 -1.81
N ILE A 612 -8.41 -24.42 -2.03
CA ILE A 612 -7.09 -24.35 -1.39
C ILE A 612 -6.97 -23.07 -0.58
N GLY A 613 -6.69 -23.21 0.72
CA GLY A 613 -6.35 -22.10 1.61
C GLY A 613 -4.84 -21.84 1.67
N LEU A 614 -4.40 -20.61 1.41
CA LEU A 614 -3.02 -20.19 1.65
C LEU A 614 -2.87 -19.57 3.05
N LEU A 615 -2.06 -20.20 3.90
CA LEU A 615 -1.84 -19.84 5.29
C LEU A 615 -0.41 -19.33 5.51
N GLY A 616 -0.28 -18.24 6.26
CA GLY A 616 1.00 -17.72 6.72
C GLY A 616 0.83 -16.35 7.37
N PRO A 617 1.67 -15.96 8.34
CA PRO A 617 1.55 -14.67 9.03
C PRO A 617 1.71 -13.49 8.07
N VAL A 618 1.35 -12.28 8.52
CA VAL A 618 1.49 -11.06 7.70
C VAL A 618 2.95 -10.87 7.36
N GLY A 619 3.29 -10.77 6.08
CA GLY A 619 4.67 -10.64 5.61
C GLY A 619 5.49 -11.94 5.52
N SER A 620 4.86 -13.12 5.63
CA SER A 620 5.45 -14.43 5.26
C SER A 620 5.74 -14.62 3.75
N GLY A 621 5.55 -13.56 2.96
CA GLY A 621 5.79 -13.58 1.52
C GLY A 621 4.66 -14.16 0.67
N LYS A 622 3.41 -14.24 1.16
CA LYS A 622 2.24 -14.72 0.40
C LYS A 622 2.11 -14.07 -0.99
N ALA A 623 2.18 -12.74 -1.05
CA ALA A 623 2.12 -11.99 -2.30
C ALA A 623 3.28 -12.32 -3.25
N THR A 624 4.50 -12.41 -2.72
CA THR A 624 5.70 -12.82 -3.48
C THR A 624 5.59 -14.27 -3.97
N PHE A 625 5.02 -15.16 -3.16
CA PHE A 625 4.81 -16.57 -3.50
C PHE A 625 3.81 -16.72 -4.65
N LEU A 626 2.71 -15.95 -4.67
CA LEU A 626 1.75 -15.94 -5.79
C LEU A 626 2.40 -15.44 -7.09
N ALA A 627 3.18 -14.36 -7.03
CA ALA A 627 3.93 -13.86 -8.18
C ALA A 627 4.89 -14.92 -8.70
N ALA A 628 5.65 -15.56 -7.81
CA ALA A 628 6.58 -16.62 -8.15
C ALA A 628 5.90 -17.87 -8.73
N LEU A 629 4.73 -18.24 -8.22
CA LEU A 629 3.93 -19.34 -8.76
C LEU A 629 3.53 -19.06 -10.22
N ASN A 630 3.10 -17.84 -10.52
CA ASN A 630 2.77 -17.44 -11.88
C ASN A 630 4.00 -17.50 -12.80
N VAL A 631 5.16 -17.01 -12.32
CA VAL A 631 6.44 -17.10 -13.05
C VAL A 631 6.82 -18.56 -13.32
N ALA A 632 6.68 -19.44 -12.33
CA ALA A 632 7.00 -20.87 -12.48
C ALA A 632 6.10 -21.55 -13.53
N ILE A 633 4.80 -21.25 -13.51
CA ILE A 633 3.83 -21.77 -14.49
C ILE A 633 4.15 -21.26 -15.90
N LEU A 634 4.50 -19.99 -16.05
CA LEU A 634 4.83 -19.41 -17.36
C LEU A 634 6.17 -19.92 -17.92
N ARG A 635 7.11 -20.33 -17.05
CA ARG A 635 8.43 -20.84 -17.44
C ARG A 635 8.44 -22.33 -17.75
N GLN A 636 7.56 -23.12 -17.14
CA GLN A 636 7.49 -24.56 -17.36
C GLN A 636 6.29 -24.91 -18.25
N ASP A 637 6.51 -25.73 -19.30
CA ASP A 637 5.43 -26.37 -20.06
C ASP A 637 4.79 -27.49 -19.20
N SER A 638 4.10 -27.06 -18.15
CA SER A 638 3.55 -27.89 -17.08
C SER A 638 2.10 -28.33 -17.36
N GLY A 639 1.51 -27.83 -18.44
CA GLY A 639 0.07 -27.95 -18.72
C GLY A 639 -0.80 -27.26 -17.67
N LEU A 640 -0.22 -26.39 -16.84
CA LEU A 640 -0.94 -25.59 -15.85
C LEU A 640 -1.18 -24.17 -16.38
N SER A 641 -2.30 -23.58 -15.96
CA SER A 641 -2.59 -22.16 -16.18
C SER A 641 -3.15 -21.58 -14.90
N LEU A 642 -2.59 -20.44 -14.47
CA LEU A 642 -3.08 -19.66 -13.33
C LEU A 642 -3.87 -18.47 -13.87
N LEU A 643 -5.13 -18.37 -13.48
CA LEU A 643 -6.05 -17.34 -13.95
C LEU A 643 -6.72 -16.66 -12.75
N GLY A 644 -6.89 -15.34 -12.79
CA GLY A 644 -7.76 -14.67 -11.84
C GLY A 644 -9.19 -15.18 -11.99
N ALA A 645 -9.86 -15.53 -10.89
CA ALA A 645 -11.28 -15.90 -10.90
C ALA A 645 -12.16 -14.74 -11.38
N ASN A 646 -11.64 -13.51 -11.25
CA ASN A 646 -12.22 -12.29 -11.78
C ASN A 646 -11.10 -11.35 -12.30
N ARG A 647 -11.51 -10.24 -12.92
CA ARG A 647 -10.58 -9.26 -13.51
C ARG A 647 -9.68 -8.59 -12.46
N ALA A 648 -10.19 -8.31 -11.26
CA ALA A 648 -9.39 -7.69 -10.20
C ALA A 648 -8.27 -8.62 -9.73
N ALA A 649 -8.58 -9.89 -9.49
CA ALA A 649 -7.58 -10.91 -9.15
C ALA A 649 -6.56 -11.12 -10.26
N ALA A 650 -6.98 -11.02 -11.53
CA ALA A 650 -6.07 -11.07 -12.68
C ALA A 650 -5.14 -9.85 -12.74
N ASP A 651 -5.67 -8.63 -12.59
CA ASP A 651 -4.90 -7.38 -12.62
C ASP A 651 -3.91 -7.33 -11.44
N GLN A 652 -4.33 -7.80 -10.26
CA GLN A 652 -3.46 -7.93 -9.09
C GLN A 652 -2.35 -8.95 -9.31
N LEU A 653 -2.64 -10.12 -9.89
CA LEU A 653 -1.61 -11.10 -10.24
C LEU A 653 -0.58 -10.52 -11.24
N VAL A 654 -1.04 -9.71 -12.21
CA VAL A 654 -0.16 -9.00 -13.16
C VAL A 654 0.73 -8.00 -12.43
N ALA A 655 0.18 -7.17 -11.54
CA ALA A 655 0.95 -6.20 -10.77
C ALA A 655 2.01 -6.87 -9.89
N LEU A 656 1.62 -7.91 -9.14
CA LEU A 656 2.54 -8.69 -8.30
C LEU A 656 3.66 -9.34 -9.11
N THR A 657 3.33 -9.91 -10.28
CA THR A 657 4.31 -10.51 -11.19
C THR A 657 5.23 -9.44 -11.79
N GLY A 658 4.69 -8.26 -12.13
CA GLY A 658 5.43 -7.12 -12.68
C GLY A 658 6.49 -6.59 -11.71
N ALA A 659 6.13 -6.38 -10.44
CA ALA A 659 7.07 -5.97 -9.40
C ALA A 659 8.27 -6.92 -9.31
N LEU A 660 8.01 -8.24 -9.33
CA LEU A 660 9.05 -9.26 -9.20
C LEU A 660 9.96 -9.38 -10.43
N VAL A 661 9.36 -9.39 -11.63
CA VAL A 661 10.08 -9.70 -12.87
C VAL A 661 10.64 -8.45 -13.56
N GLN A 662 9.86 -7.37 -13.64
CA GLN A 662 10.22 -6.14 -14.36
C GLN A 662 10.95 -5.15 -13.47
N GLU A 663 10.41 -4.87 -12.28
CA GLU A 663 10.97 -3.87 -11.36
C GLU A 663 12.13 -4.43 -10.53
N ARG A 664 12.36 -5.75 -10.59
CA ARG A 664 13.32 -6.47 -9.73
C ARG A 664 13.12 -6.15 -8.25
N GLY A 665 11.88 -5.85 -7.87
CA GLY A 665 11.47 -5.47 -6.53
C GLY A 665 10.56 -6.51 -5.90
N PHE A 666 10.20 -6.28 -4.65
CA PHE A 666 9.19 -7.08 -3.96
C PHE A 666 7.86 -6.34 -3.93
N PRO A 667 6.72 -7.05 -4.00
CA PRO A 667 5.43 -6.46 -3.65
C PRO A 667 5.51 -5.80 -2.26
N PRO A 668 4.88 -4.62 -2.04
CA PRO A 668 4.94 -3.91 -0.78
C PRO A 668 4.56 -4.80 0.42
N PRO A 669 5.26 -4.71 1.56
CA PRO A 669 4.88 -5.42 2.78
C PRO A 669 3.43 -5.08 3.17
N GLY A 670 2.62 -6.12 3.47
CA GLY A 670 1.21 -5.94 3.81
C GLY A 670 0.31 -5.64 2.61
N THR A 671 0.74 -5.99 1.37
CA THR A 671 -0.17 -5.99 0.21
C THR A 671 -1.38 -6.84 0.53
N VAL A 672 -2.52 -6.18 0.74
CA VAL A 672 -3.79 -6.82 1.09
C VAL A 672 -4.25 -7.67 -0.10
N LEU A 673 -4.38 -8.98 0.13
CA LEU A 673 -4.85 -9.96 -0.86
C LEU A 673 -6.33 -10.32 -0.69
N ASP A 674 -7.09 -9.52 0.06
CA ASP A 674 -8.49 -9.80 0.40
C ASP A 674 -9.32 -10.13 -0.85
N ASP A 675 -10.04 -11.26 -0.78
CA ASP A 675 -10.87 -11.82 -1.84
C ASP A 675 -10.13 -12.14 -3.16
N THR A 676 -8.81 -12.33 -3.11
CA THR A 676 -8.04 -12.80 -4.27
C THR A 676 -8.30 -14.28 -4.49
N GLU A 677 -9.29 -14.59 -5.33
CA GLU A 677 -9.54 -15.93 -5.82
C GLU A 677 -8.81 -16.17 -7.15
N LEU A 678 -7.93 -17.17 -7.17
CA LEU A 678 -7.24 -17.62 -8.37
C LEU A 678 -7.68 -19.04 -8.73
N THR A 679 -7.74 -19.33 -10.02
CA THR A 679 -8.04 -20.65 -10.56
C THR A 679 -6.81 -21.23 -11.22
N ILE A 680 -6.34 -22.38 -10.73
CA ILE A 680 -5.33 -23.18 -11.42
C ILE A 680 -6.04 -24.25 -12.25
N TRP A 681 -5.79 -24.28 -13.54
CA TRP A 681 -6.28 -25.31 -14.45
C TRP A 681 -5.14 -26.21 -14.89
N ALA A 682 -5.26 -27.52 -14.64
CA ALA A 682 -4.32 -28.52 -15.14
C ALA A 682 -4.95 -29.25 -16.32
N SER A 683 -4.34 -29.23 -17.50
CA SER A 683 -4.76 -30.05 -18.65
C SER A 683 -3.83 -31.25 -18.79
N ARG A 684 -4.39 -32.47 -18.66
CA ARG A 684 -3.65 -33.72 -18.91
C ARG A 684 -4.02 -34.33 -20.24
N PRO A 685 -3.06 -34.65 -21.13
CA PRO A 685 -3.34 -35.47 -22.29
C PRO A 685 -3.55 -36.93 -21.85
N SER A 686 -4.77 -37.46 -21.96
CA SER A 686 -5.01 -38.90 -21.86
C SER A 686 -4.94 -39.56 -23.24
N ARG A 687 -4.19 -40.66 -23.38
CA ARG A 687 -4.20 -41.52 -24.57
C ARG A 687 -5.26 -42.60 -24.38
N GLY A 688 -6.33 -42.54 -25.17
CA GLY A 688 -7.31 -43.64 -25.25
C GLY A 688 -6.73 -44.85 -25.98
N PHE A 689 -7.04 -46.05 -25.49
CA PHE A 689 -6.56 -47.35 -26.00
C PHE A 689 -7.08 -47.70 -27.42
N LEU A 690 -8.01 -46.91 -27.98
CA LEU A 690 -8.44 -47.00 -29.37
C LEU A 690 -8.52 -45.60 -29.99
N GLY A 691 -7.40 -45.11 -30.52
CA GLY A 691 -7.26 -44.30 -31.74
C GLY A 691 -8.16 -43.08 -32.06
N LEU A 692 -9.14 -42.69 -31.25
CA LEU A 692 -10.02 -41.55 -31.52
C LEU A 692 -10.43 -40.89 -30.20
N GLY A 693 -10.00 -39.64 -30.02
CA GLY A 693 -10.44 -38.76 -28.94
C GLY A 693 -9.37 -38.52 -27.88
N ARG A 694 -8.69 -37.37 -27.97
CA ARG A 694 -7.87 -36.81 -26.89
C ARG A 694 -8.84 -36.29 -25.83
N ARG A 695 -8.98 -36.98 -24.69
CA ARG A 695 -9.87 -36.55 -23.60
C ARG A 695 -9.04 -35.78 -22.58
N GLU A 696 -9.25 -34.48 -22.48
CA GLU A 696 -8.62 -33.64 -21.45
C GLU A 696 -9.35 -33.84 -20.13
N THR A 697 -8.72 -34.50 -19.18
CA THR A 697 -9.19 -34.55 -17.79
C THR A 697 -8.41 -33.49 -17.02
N GLY A 698 -9.08 -32.44 -16.56
CA GLY A 698 -8.44 -31.37 -15.79
C GLY A 698 -8.94 -31.28 -14.36
N VAL A 699 -8.07 -30.83 -13.45
CA VAL A 699 -8.42 -30.48 -12.07
C VAL A 699 -8.44 -28.97 -11.98
N ARG A 700 -9.48 -28.42 -11.33
CA ARG A 700 -9.61 -26.98 -11.07
C ARG A 700 -9.33 -26.74 -9.59
N LEU A 701 -8.28 -25.98 -9.28
CA LEU A 701 -7.98 -25.57 -7.91
C LEU A 701 -8.36 -24.11 -7.73
N HIS A 702 -9.22 -23.82 -6.76
CA HIS A 702 -9.55 -22.45 -6.34
C HIS A 702 -8.63 -22.10 -5.18
N LEU A 703 -7.69 -21.20 -5.41
CA LEU A 703 -6.80 -20.68 -4.39
C LEU A 703 -7.41 -19.38 -3.86
N GLY A 704 -7.69 -19.32 -2.57
CA GLY A 704 -7.98 -18.06 -1.91
C GLY A 704 -6.84 -17.65 -0.98
N VAL A 705 -6.63 -16.35 -0.89
CA VAL A 705 -5.64 -15.76 0.00
C VAL A 705 -6.33 -14.70 0.84
N MET A 706 -6.11 -14.76 2.14
CA MET A 706 -6.59 -13.77 3.10
C MET A 706 -5.37 -13.25 3.88
N ASP A 707 -5.29 -11.94 4.09
CA ASP A 707 -4.21 -11.32 4.87
C ASP A 707 -4.83 -10.47 5.99
N THR A 708 -4.93 -11.01 7.21
CA THR A 708 -5.53 -10.29 8.34
C THR A 708 -4.46 -9.80 9.31
N SER A 709 -4.41 -8.49 9.54
CA SER A 709 -3.65 -7.91 10.65
C SER A 709 -4.49 -8.06 11.94
N GLY A 710 -3.97 -8.79 12.93
CA GLY A 710 -4.66 -8.98 14.23
C GLY A 710 -5.19 -10.39 14.51
N GLY A 711 -4.72 -11.41 13.79
CA GLY A 711 -5.05 -12.81 14.04
C GLY A 711 -6.31 -13.30 13.31
N PRO A 712 -6.72 -14.56 13.55
CA PRO A 712 -7.82 -15.17 12.82
C PRO A 712 -9.21 -14.64 13.23
N HIS A 713 -9.89 -13.98 12.29
CA HIS A 713 -11.31 -13.57 12.40
C HIS A 713 -12.27 -14.68 11.95
N GLU A 714 -13.53 -14.62 12.39
CA GLU A 714 -14.52 -15.70 12.23
C GLU A 714 -14.79 -16.09 10.75
N ASP A 715 -14.77 -15.11 9.84
CA ASP A 715 -15.02 -15.35 8.41
C ASP A 715 -13.85 -16.10 7.74
N MET A 716 -12.61 -15.79 8.11
CA MET A 716 -11.43 -16.51 7.62
C MET A 716 -11.43 -17.95 8.11
N THR A 717 -11.74 -18.17 9.39
CA THR A 717 -11.87 -19.54 9.94
C THR A 717 -12.93 -20.34 9.21
N ARG A 718 -14.11 -19.75 8.95
CA ARG A 718 -15.19 -20.41 8.21
C ARG A 718 -14.76 -20.75 6.78
N TRP A 719 -14.02 -19.87 6.14
CA TRP A 719 -13.49 -20.10 4.79
C TRP A 719 -12.41 -21.20 4.74
N LEU A 720 -11.48 -21.19 5.69
CA LEU A 720 -10.44 -22.22 5.82
C LEU A 720 -11.03 -23.59 6.17
N ALA A 721 -12.05 -23.65 7.02
CA ALA A 721 -12.79 -24.88 7.31
C ALA A 721 -13.47 -25.46 6.06
N ALA A 722 -13.95 -24.58 5.16
CA ALA A 722 -14.57 -24.97 3.89
C ALA A 722 -13.57 -25.33 2.78
N CYS A 723 -12.25 -25.25 3.02
CA CYS A 723 -11.22 -25.66 2.06
C CYS A 723 -10.99 -27.17 2.10
N ASP A 724 -10.70 -27.77 0.94
CA ASP A 724 -10.36 -29.19 0.82
C ASP A 724 -8.88 -29.45 1.16
N ASP A 725 -8.04 -28.46 0.85
CA ASP A 725 -6.59 -28.53 0.96
C ASP A 725 -6.03 -27.21 1.52
N LEU A 726 -4.90 -27.25 2.21
CA LEU A 726 -4.22 -26.10 2.81
C LEU A 726 -2.75 -26.07 2.39
N VAL A 727 -2.24 -24.87 2.10
CA VAL A 727 -0.82 -24.59 1.86
C VAL A 727 -0.34 -23.66 2.97
N TYR A 728 0.61 -24.12 3.79
CA TYR A 728 1.19 -23.34 4.87
C TYR A 728 2.60 -22.85 4.49
N LEU A 729 2.80 -21.53 4.46
CA LEU A 729 4.09 -20.90 4.23
C LEU A 729 4.81 -20.71 5.58
N PHE A 730 5.80 -21.55 5.83
CA PHE A 730 6.67 -21.48 6.97
C PHE A 730 7.89 -20.59 6.64
N ASP A 731 8.09 -19.52 7.39
CA ASP A 731 9.24 -18.62 7.25
C ASP A 731 10.24 -18.89 8.40
N PRO A 732 11.39 -19.54 8.11
CA PRO A 732 12.37 -19.90 9.15
C PRO A 732 13.20 -18.70 9.67
N LEU A 733 13.12 -17.53 9.01
CA LEU A 733 13.99 -16.39 9.29
C LEU A 733 13.39 -15.38 10.27
N ARG A 734 12.09 -15.48 10.57
CA ARG A 734 11.43 -14.51 11.46
C ARG A 734 11.76 -14.74 12.92
N GLU A 735 12.17 -13.66 13.59
CA GLU A 735 12.39 -13.65 15.05
C GLU A 735 11.07 -13.80 15.82
N PRO A 736 11.07 -14.41 17.02
CA PRO A 736 9.91 -14.45 17.92
C PRO A 736 9.58 -13.11 18.58
N GLU A 737 10.44 -12.10 18.43
CA GLU A 737 10.27 -10.79 19.07
C GLU A 737 9.15 -9.98 18.38
N GLY A 738 7.91 -10.36 18.69
CA GLY A 738 6.69 -9.75 18.17
C GLY A 738 5.65 -10.76 17.69
N ASP A 739 5.10 -11.55 18.62
CA ASP A 739 3.77 -12.20 18.63
C ASP A 739 3.17 -12.92 17.38
N ASP A 740 3.86 -13.10 16.23
CA ASP A 740 3.16 -13.53 14.98
C ASP A 740 3.73 -14.75 14.21
N THR A 741 4.99 -15.18 14.36
CA THR A 741 5.53 -16.26 13.46
C THR A 741 4.81 -17.61 13.64
N TYR A 742 4.60 -18.03 14.89
CA TYR A 742 3.90 -19.27 15.23
C TYR A 742 2.46 -19.05 15.67
N GLY A 743 2.18 -17.87 16.24
CA GLY A 743 0.89 -17.50 16.81
C GLY A 743 -0.26 -17.59 15.80
N PHE A 744 -0.05 -17.16 14.55
CA PHE A 744 -1.09 -17.21 13.52
C PHE A 744 -1.55 -18.64 13.19
N PHE A 745 -0.61 -19.55 12.92
CA PHE A 745 -0.94 -20.94 12.59
C PHE A 745 -1.60 -21.63 13.79
N LEU A 746 -1.02 -21.49 14.98
CA LEU A 746 -1.50 -22.13 16.20
C LEU A 746 -2.84 -21.57 16.68
N SER A 747 -3.12 -20.28 16.49
CA SER A 747 -4.43 -19.68 16.82
C SER A 747 -5.53 -20.08 15.85
N THR A 748 -5.18 -20.47 14.62
CA THR A 748 -6.13 -20.91 13.59
C THR A 748 -6.58 -22.36 13.80
N LEU A 749 -5.69 -23.25 14.26
CA LEU A 749 -6.00 -24.69 14.42
C LEU A 749 -7.17 -25.02 15.37
N PRO A 750 -7.28 -24.42 16.58
CA PRO A 750 -8.42 -24.68 17.47
C PRO A 750 -9.76 -24.27 16.87
N GLN A 751 -9.76 -23.24 16.00
CA GLN A 751 -10.99 -22.75 15.38
C GLN A 751 -11.46 -23.66 14.24
N LEU A 752 -10.53 -24.30 13.53
CA LEU A 752 -10.79 -25.38 12.58
C LEU A 752 -11.21 -26.69 13.27
N GLY A 753 -10.90 -26.83 14.56
CA GLY A 753 -11.17 -28.03 15.36
C GLY A 753 -12.64 -28.44 15.52
N ARG A 754 -13.59 -27.65 14.99
CA ARG A 754 -15.02 -27.99 14.96
C ARG A 754 -15.36 -29.09 13.94
N ASP A 755 -14.50 -29.30 12.95
CA ASP A 755 -14.69 -30.28 11.85
C ASP A 755 -13.68 -31.44 11.91
N LEU A 756 -13.17 -31.76 13.11
CA LEU A 756 -12.27 -32.91 13.30
C LEU A 756 -12.98 -34.24 13.02
N ASP A 757 -12.25 -35.18 12.46
CA ASP A 757 -12.71 -36.54 12.28
C ASP A 757 -12.73 -37.34 13.59
N ALA A 758 -13.12 -38.61 13.50
CA ALA A 758 -13.18 -39.51 14.66
C ALA A 758 -11.81 -39.74 15.34
N ALA A 759 -10.70 -39.48 14.65
CA ALA A 759 -9.35 -39.56 15.20
C ALA A 759 -8.87 -38.23 15.81
N GLY A 760 -9.72 -37.19 15.82
CA GLY A 760 -9.36 -35.86 16.29
C GLY A 760 -8.41 -35.13 15.34
N ARG A 761 -8.43 -35.48 14.05
CA ARG A 761 -7.59 -34.89 12.99
C ARG A 761 -8.45 -34.15 11.96
N LEU A 762 -7.86 -33.14 11.35
CA LEU A 762 -8.44 -32.35 10.28
C LEU A 762 -8.51 -33.17 8.98
N PRO A 763 -9.63 -33.13 8.24
CA PRO A 763 -9.78 -33.87 6.99
C PRO A 763 -8.96 -33.30 5.83
N GLN A 764 -8.56 -32.03 5.90
CA GLN A 764 -7.82 -31.34 4.84
C GLN A 764 -6.44 -31.95 4.61
N ARG A 765 -5.96 -31.88 3.36
CA ARG A 765 -4.54 -32.16 3.07
C ARG A 765 -3.71 -30.90 3.32
N LEU A 766 -2.48 -31.09 3.77
CA LEU A 766 -1.58 -29.99 4.12
C LEU A 766 -0.28 -30.06 3.32
N ALA A 767 0.02 -28.99 2.56
CA ALA A 767 1.35 -28.75 2.02
C ALA A 767 2.09 -27.75 2.92
N VAL A 768 3.16 -28.20 3.58
CA VAL A 768 4.04 -27.34 4.37
C VAL A 768 5.18 -26.86 3.47
N CYS A 769 5.24 -25.57 3.19
CA CYS A 769 6.25 -24.95 2.36
C CYS A 769 7.25 -24.20 3.26
N VAL A 770 8.44 -24.76 3.45
CA VAL A 770 9.59 -24.01 3.99
C VAL A 770 9.98 -22.98 2.94
N THR A 771 9.86 -21.70 3.26
CA THR A 771 10.17 -20.60 2.34
C THR A 771 11.63 -20.14 2.50
N LYS A 772 12.05 -19.19 1.66
CA LYS A 772 13.37 -18.55 1.72
C LYS A 772 14.54 -19.53 1.52
N PHE A 773 14.39 -20.53 0.66
CA PHE A 773 15.50 -21.44 0.34
C PHE A 773 16.71 -20.73 -0.31
N ASP A 774 16.49 -19.54 -0.87
CA ASP A 774 17.53 -18.62 -1.33
C ASP A 774 18.34 -17.96 -0.20
N ASP A 775 17.92 -18.08 1.05
CA ASP A 775 18.65 -17.53 2.20
C ASP A 775 19.76 -18.46 2.68
N PHE A 776 20.86 -17.85 3.13
CA PHE A 776 22.03 -18.53 3.69
C PHE A 776 21.67 -19.60 4.72
N ARG A 777 20.84 -19.25 5.72
CA ARG A 777 20.55 -20.14 6.86
C ARG A 777 19.84 -21.40 6.40
N VAL A 778 18.93 -21.27 5.44
CA VAL A 778 18.12 -22.39 4.93
C VAL A 778 18.97 -23.29 4.01
N LEU A 779 19.70 -22.69 3.07
CA LEU A 779 20.57 -23.41 2.14
C LEU A 779 21.67 -24.20 2.88
N GLU A 780 22.36 -23.55 3.81
CA GLU A 780 23.46 -24.19 4.55
C GLU A 780 22.98 -25.29 5.48
N THR A 781 21.82 -25.13 6.13
CA THR A 781 21.22 -26.19 6.93
C THR A 781 20.95 -27.43 6.07
N ALA A 782 20.37 -27.25 4.88
CA ALA A 782 20.15 -28.35 3.94
C ALA A 782 21.46 -29.00 3.47
N ARG A 783 22.50 -28.19 3.23
CA ARG A 783 23.83 -28.67 2.85
C ARG A 783 24.48 -29.51 3.94
N GLN A 784 24.44 -29.05 5.19
CA GLN A 784 25.04 -29.73 6.34
C GLN A 784 24.38 -31.09 6.59
N LEU A 785 23.06 -31.15 6.43
CA LEU A 785 22.28 -32.38 6.52
C LEU A 785 22.42 -33.27 5.28
N ARG A 786 23.12 -32.83 4.24
CA ARG A 786 23.31 -33.53 2.95
C ARG A 786 22.00 -33.81 2.21
N LEU A 787 21.05 -32.88 2.32
CA LEU A 787 19.71 -32.95 1.73
C LEU A 787 19.62 -32.28 0.35
N LEU A 788 20.73 -31.74 -0.15
CA LEU A 788 20.78 -31.09 -1.46
C LEU A 788 20.83 -32.12 -2.59
N SER A 789 19.95 -31.93 -3.56
CA SER A 789 19.87 -32.65 -4.82
C SER A 789 19.92 -31.65 -5.98
N VAL A 790 20.25 -32.11 -7.18
CA VAL A 790 20.21 -31.32 -8.41
C VAL A 790 19.40 -32.10 -9.43
N ASP A 791 18.46 -31.44 -10.10
CA ASP A 791 17.74 -32.04 -11.22
C ASP A 791 18.70 -32.13 -12.42
N PRO A 792 18.98 -33.34 -12.95
CA PRO A 792 19.88 -33.50 -14.11
C PRO A 792 19.41 -32.75 -15.37
N GLU A 793 18.12 -32.45 -15.48
CA GLU A 793 17.54 -31.70 -16.60
C GLU A 793 17.57 -30.18 -16.37
N ASP A 794 17.99 -29.71 -15.19
CA ASP A 794 18.12 -28.28 -14.90
C ASP A 794 19.42 -27.73 -15.53
N PRO A 795 19.33 -26.87 -16.57
CA PRO A 795 20.50 -26.38 -17.27
C PRO A 795 21.40 -25.48 -16.41
N HIS A 796 20.92 -25.01 -15.26
CA HIS A 796 21.65 -24.13 -14.36
C HIS A 796 22.25 -24.88 -13.16
N GLY A 797 21.86 -26.14 -12.94
CA GLY A 797 22.32 -26.94 -11.81
C GLY A 797 21.85 -26.42 -10.45
N LEU A 798 20.65 -25.84 -10.38
CA LEU A 798 20.12 -25.26 -9.14
C LEU A 798 19.89 -26.35 -8.08
N PRO A 799 20.30 -26.10 -6.82
CA PRO A 799 20.06 -27.05 -5.74
C PRO A 799 18.57 -27.12 -5.40
N ARG A 800 18.13 -28.30 -4.96
CA ARG A 800 16.76 -28.61 -4.54
C ARG A 800 16.77 -29.56 -3.35
N VAL A 801 15.69 -29.56 -2.57
CA VAL A 801 15.42 -30.58 -1.56
C VAL A 801 14.11 -31.27 -1.94
N VAL A 802 14.12 -32.61 -1.99
CA VAL A 802 13.01 -33.41 -2.56
C VAL A 802 12.52 -34.48 -1.58
N GLY A 803 11.22 -34.78 -1.61
CA GLY A 803 10.66 -35.92 -0.87
C GLY A 803 10.75 -35.78 0.65
N GLU A 804 11.15 -36.86 1.33
CA GLU A 804 11.25 -36.93 2.79
C GLU A 804 12.31 -35.98 3.37
N ASP A 805 13.33 -35.62 2.57
CA ASP A 805 14.38 -34.68 2.97
C ASP A 805 13.82 -33.30 3.34
N ALA A 806 12.71 -32.89 2.72
CA ALA A 806 12.05 -31.62 3.03
C ALA A 806 11.43 -31.61 4.44
N LYS A 807 10.95 -32.76 4.93
CA LYS A 807 10.41 -32.92 6.28
C LYS A 807 11.55 -32.85 7.31
N GLU A 808 12.67 -33.49 7.02
CA GLU A 808 13.86 -33.45 7.87
C GLU A 808 14.40 -32.02 7.99
N LEU A 809 14.52 -31.30 6.87
CA LEU A 809 14.96 -29.90 6.89
C LEU A 809 14.00 -29.02 7.69
N PHE A 810 12.68 -29.16 7.50
CA PHE A 810 11.67 -28.43 8.27
C PHE A 810 11.84 -28.65 9.79
N GLN A 811 11.97 -29.90 10.22
CA GLN A 811 12.15 -30.25 11.63
C GLN A 811 13.44 -29.65 12.22
N GLN A 812 14.53 -29.67 11.46
CA GLN A 812 15.79 -29.10 11.91
C GLN A 812 15.73 -27.57 12.00
N LEU A 813 15.10 -26.91 11.02
CA LEU A 813 14.90 -25.45 11.05
C LEU A 813 14.07 -25.02 12.26
N CYS A 814 13.00 -25.74 12.62
CA CYS A 814 12.23 -25.46 13.84
C CYS A 814 13.07 -25.59 15.13
N ARG A 815 14.06 -26.49 15.16
CA ARG A 815 14.93 -26.70 16.33
C ARG A 815 15.99 -25.62 16.51
N ILE A 816 16.49 -25.06 15.41
CA ILE A 816 17.57 -24.06 15.43
C ILE A 816 17.05 -22.63 15.44
N SER A 817 15.76 -22.39 15.19
CA SER A 817 15.15 -21.07 15.35
C SER A 817 15.26 -20.60 16.81
N PRO A 818 15.66 -19.33 17.06
CA PRO A 818 15.75 -18.80 18.42
C PRO A 818 14.35 -18.77 19.04
N GLY A 819 14.16 -19.41 20.20
CA GLY A 819 12.89 -19.41 20.95
C GLY A 819 12.77 -20.60 21.91
N GLU A 820 12.09 -20.43 23.05
CA GLU A 820 11.92 -21.49 24.07
C GLU A 820 10.97 -22.64 23.62
N ASP A 821 10.32 -22.49 22.46
CA ASP A 821 9.23 -23.34 21.95
C ASP A 821 9.57 -24.08 20.62
N THR A 822 10.76 -24.69 20.56
CA THR A 822 11.36 -25.30 19.35
C THR A 822 10.56 -26.45 18.71
N ASP A 823 9.64 -27.09 19.44
CA ASP A 823 8.89 -28.27 18.96
C ASP A 823 7.38 -28.01 18.71
N ILE A 824 6.86 -26.79 18.93
CA ILE A 824 5.41 -26.56 18.93
C ILE A 824 4.78 -26.77 17.55
N VAL A 825 5.34 -26.18 16.49
CA VAL A 825 4.76 -26.26 15.15
C VAL A 825 4.81 -27.68 14.57
N PRO A 826 5.96 -28.40 14.60
CA PRO A 826 6.00 -29.80 14.16
C PRO A 826 5.01 -30.69 14.92
N ASN A 827 4.90 -30.50 16.24
CA ASN A 827 3.95 -31.24 17.05
C ASN A 827 2.50 -30.91 16.68
N ALA A 828 2.17 -29.64 16.45
CA ALA A 828 0.83 -29.22 16.02
C ALA A 828 0.45 -29.84 14.66
N VAL A 829 1.36 -29.84 13.68
CA VAL A 829 1.13 -30.50 12.39
C VAL A 829 0.87 -31.99 12.58
N SER A 830 1.73 -32.68 13.34
CA SER A 830 1.60 -34.12 13.60
C SER A 830 0.36 -34.49 14.41
N ARG A 831 -0.18 -33.55 15.20
CA ARG A 831 -1.37 -33.76 16.05
C ARG A 831 -2.65 -33.54 15.28
N PHE A 832 -2.73 -32.45 14.52
CA PHE A 832 -3.98 -32.03 13.88
C PHE A 832 -4.14 -32.56 12.45
N PHE A 833 -3.08 -32.96 11.74
CA PHE A 833 -3.20 -33.44 10.36
C PHE A 833 -2.82 -34.91 10.20
N HIS A 834 -3.41 -35.59 9.22
CA HIS A 834 -3.06 -36.96 8.88
C HIS A 834 -1.72 -37.03 8.16
N GLU A 835 -0.82 -37.93 8.58
CA GLU A 835 0.53 -38.05 8.01
C GLU A 835 0.51 -38.43 6.52
N ASP A 836 -0.42 -39.28 6.09
CA ASP A 836 -0.61 -39.65 4.67
C ASP A 836 -1.18 -38.51 3.82
N ARG A 837 -1.69 -37.45 4.47
CA ARG A 837 -2.27 -36.25 3.85
C ARG A 837 -1.40 -35.01 4.04
N THR A 838 -0.20 -35.13 4.58
CA THR A 838 0.74 -34.02 4.76
C THR A 838 1.98 -34.24 3.91
N ARG A 839 2.42 -33.21 3.19
CA ARG A 839 3.71 -33.21 2.48
C ARG A 839 4.48 -31.92 2.71
N TYR A 840 5.80 -32.04 2.66
CA TYR A 840 6.73 -30.96 2.90
C TYR A 840 7.45 -30.58 1.61
N PHE A 841 7.64 -29.28 1.41
CA PHE A 841 8.28 -28.70 0.25
C PHE A 841 9.23 -27.61 0.70
N VAL A 842 10.42 -27.53 0.10
CA VAL A 842 11.38 -26.45 0.33
C VAL A 842 11.35 -25.56 -0.88
N THR A 843 10.96 -24.30 -0.69
CA THR A 843 10.57 -23.37 -1.75
C THR A 843 11.37 -22.07 -1.71
N SER A 844 11.63 -21.50 -2.88
CA SER A 844 12.14 -20.13 -3.02
C SER A 844 11.35 -19.39 -4.08
N SER A 845 10.85 -18.21 -3.72
CA SER A 845 10.06 -17.36 -4.63
C SER A 845 10.95 -16.65 -5.67
N ILE A 846 12.19 -16.30 -5.31
CA ILE A 846 13.11 -15.57 -6.19
C ILE A 846 14.17 -16.47 -6.84
N GLY A 847 14.48 -17.62 -6.23
CA GLY A 847 15.56 -18.49 -6.65
C GLY A 847 16.95 -17.94 -6.36
N PHE A 848 17.95 -18.71 -6.75
CA PHE A 848 19.37 -18.32 -6.63
C PHE A 848 19.83 -17.46 -7.80
N TYR A 849 20.86 -16.66 -7.56
CA TYR A 849 21.58 -15.97 -8.61
C TYR A 849 22.26 -16.99 -9.51
N VAL A 850 22.19 -16.75 -10.82
CA VAL A 850 22.88 -17.51 -11.85
C VAL A 850 23.69 -16.50 -12.63
N ASN A 851 25.01 -16.70 -12.68
CA ASN A 851 25.90 -15.80 -13.39
C ASN A 851 25.58 -15.85 -14.90
N PRO A 852 25.19 -14.72 -15.55
CA PRO A 852 24.81 -14.70 -16.96
C PRO A 852 25.90 -15.15 -17.93
N GLU A 853 27.17 -14.98 -17.58
CA GLU A 853 28.31 -15.39 -18.43
C GLU A 853 28.50 -16.91 -18.41
N SER A 854 28.43 -17.52 -17.22
CA SER A 854 28.61 -18.97 -17.07
C SER A 854 27.33 -19.75 -17.35
N GLY A 855 26.17 -19.13 -17.13
CA GLY A 855 24.86 -19.78 -17.13
C GLY A 855 24.65 -20.78 -15.99
N LEU A 856 25.58 -20.90 -15.04
CA LEU A 856 25.56 -21.91 -13.98
C LEU A 856 25.40 -21.29 -12.60
N PHE A 857 24.82 -22.07 -11.70
CA PHE A 857 24.74 -21.78 -10.27
C PHE A 857 26.11 -21.93 -9.60
N ASP A 858 26.45 -21.00 -8.71
CA ASP A 858 27.65 -21.03 -7.89
C ASP A 858 27.26 -21.00 -6.40
N MET A 859 27.69 -21.99 -5.64
CA MET A 859 27.42 -22.11 -4.20
C MET A 859 28.03 -20.98 -3.35
N GLU A 860 29.01 -20.24 -3.87
CA GLU A 860 29.64 -19.12 -3.17
C GLU A 860 29.12 -17.76 -3.68
N ASP A 861 28.40 -17.73 -4.81
CA ASP A 861 27.78 -16.53 -5.39
C ASP A 861 26.28 -16.78 -5.68
N TYR A 862 25.56 -17.33 -4.69
CA TYR A 862 24.17 -17.74 -4.85
C TYR A 862 23.17 -16.61 -4.58
N GLN A 863 23.59 -15.52 -3.93
CA GLN A 863 22.70 -14.48 -3.40
C GLN A 863 22.04 -13.69 -4.53
N ASN A 864 20.73 -13.90 -4.70
CA ASN A 864 19.92 -13.19 -5.70
C ASN A 864 19.34 -11.87 -5.19
N LEU A 865 19.94 -11.31 -4.13
CA LEU A 865 19.51 -10.07 -3.50
C LEU A 865 20.67 -9.08 -3.48
N ILE A 866 20.36 -7.83 -3.80
CA ILE A 866 21.25 -6.69 -3.63
C ILE A 866 20.56 -5.63 -2.75
N PRO A 867 21.31 -4.88 -1.93
CA PRO A 867 20.80 -3.67 -1.30
C PRO A 867 20.36 -2.68 -2.38
N ALA A 868 19.27 -1.94 -2.15
CA ALA A 868 18.87 -0.83 -2.99
C ALA A 868 19.24 0.50 -2.31
N ARG A 869 20.27 1.16 -2.84
CA ARG A 869 20.40 2.61 -2.74
C ARG A 869 19.60 3.29 -3.85
N PRO A 870 18.96 4.44 -3.59
CA PRO A 870 18.64 5.39 -4.65
C PRO A 870 19.94 5.80 -5.36
N ALA A 871 19.90 5.97 -6.68
CA ALA A 871 21.06 6.45 -7.43
C ALA A 871 21.46 7.85 -6.94
N GLY A 872 22.52 7.93 -6.12
CA GLY A 872 23.01 9.16 -5.50
C GLY A 872 23.69 8.85 -4.17
N GLY A 873 24.98 8.48 -4.22
CA GLY A 873 25.70 7.93 -3.07
C GLY A 873 25.94 8.91 -1.92
N ARG A 874 25.51 8.54 -0.71
CA ARG A 874 26.17 8.87 0.57
C ARG A 874 25.96 7.76 1.62
N SER A 875 26.92 7.66 2.54
CA SER A 875 27.38 6.45 3.26
C SER A 875 26.47 5.87 4.34
N ALA A 876 26.62 4.56 4.57
CA ALA A 876 26.03 3.79 5.67
C ALA A 876 26.39 4.35 7.05
N ARG A 877 25.37 4.73 7.85
CA ARG A 877 25.44 4.76 9.33
C ARG A 877 24.12 5.07 10.06
N SER A 878 22.97 5.04 9.39
CA SER A 878 21.66 5.03 10.08
C SER A 878 20.73 3.99 9.44
N ALA A 879 21.15 2.72 9.48
CA ALA A 879 20.26 1.61 9.21
C ALA A 879 19.42 1.38 10.48
N GLN A 880 18.16 1.79 10.45
CA GLN A 880 17.16 1.31 11.40
C GLN A 880 16.02 0.69 10.59
N SER A 881 16.10 -0.63 10.49
CA SER A 881 15.07 -1.60 10.08
C SER A 881 14.29 -1.29 8.80
N GLY A 882 14.82 -1.83 7.69
CA GLY A 882 14.09 -2.03 6.42
C GLY A 882 14.83 -1.49 5.21
N ASP A 883 16.08 -1.92 4.98
CA ASP A 883 16.79 -1.64 3.72
C ASP A 883 15.90 -2.08 2.55
N GLU A 884 15.71 -1.21 1.56
CA GLU A 884 14.99 -1.57 0.36
C GLU A 884 15.86 -2.62 -0.37
N ILE A 885 15.40 -3.87 -0.47
CA ILE A 885 16.16 -4.96 -1.10
C ILE A 885 15.63 -5.16 -2.52
N ARG A 886 16.54 -5.32 -3.49
CA ARG A 886 16.21 -5.65 -4.90
C ARG A 886 16.76 -7.01 -5.28
N ILE A 887 16.19 -7.57 -6.34
CA ILE A 887 16.56 -8.86 -6.91
C ILE A 887 17.72 -8.65 -7.89
N ARG A 888 18.85 -9.30 -7.64
CA ARG A 888 20.11 -9.14 -8.39
C ARG A 888 19.97 -9.58 -9.85
N GLY A 889 19.41 -10.76 -10.05
CA GLY A 889 19.36 -11.47 -11.33
C GLY A 889 17.95 -11.83 -11.74
N GLU A 890 17.84 -12.86 -12.58
CA GLU A 890 16.54 -13.36 -12.98
C GLU A 890 15.83 -14.09 -11.83
N VAL A 891 14.51 -13.94 -11.79
CA VAL A 891 13.65 -14.64 -10.83
C VAL A 891 13.44 -16.08 -11.29
N ARG A 892 14.02 -17.05 -10.58
CA ARG A 892 14.00 -18.49 -10.89
C ARG A 892 13.35 -19.28 -9.75
N PRO A 893 12.02 -19.25 -9.60
CA PRO A 893 11.37 -19.89 -8.47
C PRO A 893 11.71 -21.38 -8.36
N ILE A 894 11.96 -21.83 -7.13
CA ILE A 894 12.31 -23.23 -6.82
C ILE A 894 11.15 -23.84 -6.05
N ASN A 895 10.67 -24.98 -6.55
CA ASN A 895 9.68 -25.83 -5.90
C ASN A 895 8.33 -25.17 -5.54
N VAL A 896 8.00 -24.00 -6.10
CA VAL A 896 6.75 -23.28 -5.79
C VAL A 896 5.51 -23.91 -6.45
N LEU A 897 5.69 -24.70 -7.51
CA LEU A 897 4.62 -25.30 -8.30
C LEU A 897 4.20 -26.69 -7.77
N GLU A 898 5.16 -27.38 -7.19
CA GLU A 898 5.15 -28.77 -6.73
C GLU A 898 4.09 -29.04 -5.65
N PRO A 899 3.85 -28.13 -4.66
CA PRO A 899 2.73 -28.24 -3.75
C PRO A 899 1.39 -28.39 -4.49
N PHE A 900 1.14 -27.55 -5.50
CA PHE A 900 -0.11 -27.55 -6.25
C PHE A 900 -0.23 -28.75 -7.19
N LEU A 901 0.88 -29.20 -7.78
CA LEU A 901 0.93 -30.43 -8.56
C LEU A 901 0.59 -31.65 -7.70
N TRP A 902 1.06 -31.71 -6.46
CA TRP A 902 0.69 -32.77 -5.52
C TRP A 902 -0.79 -32.69 -5.14
N LEU A 903 -1.30 -31.50 -4.84
CA LEU A 903 -2.71 -31.30 -4.52
C LEU A 903 -3.63 -31.68 -5.69
N ALA A 904 -3.25 -31.35 -6.93
CA ALA A 904 -3.98 -31.71 -8.15
C ALA A 904 -3.95 -33.20 -8.52
N ARG A 905 -2.98 -33.97 -8.04
CA ARG A 905 -2.78 -35.39 -8.43
C ARG A 905 -3.75 -36.37 -7.77
N SER A 906 -4.65 -35.93 -6.89
CA SER A 906 -5.42 -36.80 -5.97
C SER A 906 -6.93 -36.80 -6.14
#